data_AF-A0A1Y1CQK0-F1
#
_entry.id   AF-A0A1Y1CQK0-F1
#
_cell.length_a   1.000
_cell.length_b   1.000
_cell.length_c   1.000
_cell.angle_alpha   90.00
_cell.angle_beta   90.00
_cell.angle_gamma   90.00
#
_symmetry.space_group_name_H-M   'P 1'
#
loop_
_entity.id
_entity.type
_entity.pdbx_description
1 polymer ?
#
loop_
_entity_poly.entity_id
_entity_poly.type
_entity_poly.pdbx_seq_one_letter_code
_entity_poly.pdbx_strand_id
1 'polypeptide(L)'
;MRFLVALITLIISSLHLYADHGIYFKSNEVSKENRTGVDITHKNNISYTNNFTISFMLSLRQTDTHYGEIMSLKEENGNNLIQVTYREPDLYVIHNKKETKFHCNFNELNLARNRWVSFELKIDSENGDISFRLGDHHFKNSIEFPTASEFSLSLGVINKYGFYIDEVPSMSIKDLAIHVDGTPKHLWPFRKTDNDKVKDILSSRTAKIYNPDWVIDYHNQWTKVKTLSFPSMPSMAYDKKNEVIYFVLENGDTHTYSLKTNALTTNKKKSGFPVFEKSQQLIINNKNQLVSYSLNHNDFSIYNPENQIWSHSDSVTNDLPKWWHHNKLIHPITNQITTLCGYGYYSYSNSIKSFNEKSKSWTELKLKGDLFEPRYCSSLGFSAENSNVVYLFGGLGNSLGKQILGKEFYYDLYKIDFKKKEIKKLWELKRNDQFQYLPVNSLKITEKDSAFYTLLFSCQKSSTHLKVAKGFINDPKLSFIGDSIPYEFVDIKSFADLYYWKSENKLIALTSQETDADAETYEVSMYSISYEPGADIELNMESHSLPLSIKLFYIFLAGILLLLVFYVRGKVKARIKNEKIEKTPIFTIPEKLSTYEIPQLNSILLFGGFQVFDNNSKDITYRFSPTLKELFLLILLYSLEDGKGISSRRIQEYLWPDKSEDKAKNNRGVNIKKLRSILEDIQGVEITFDNNYWKMILEKNVFCDLASIQNSIASQITNSDSNKIEEIIQILYRGTLLRDIVPEWLDSFKDKATGTIVSTLEEMVTKFSFESSIRLAISNVIFEFDPMNETALRVKCSLLSIQGKHSIAMETYENYRKLYVKLYNEEYQFSFKDIVSENTTI
;
A
#
# COMPACT_ATOMS: atom_id res chain seq x y z
N MET A 1 -6.64 -31.29 -12.13
CA MET A 1 -7.00 -30.05 -11.41
C MET A 1 -6.07 -29.77 -10.23
N ARG A 2 -5.93 -30.67 -9.24
CA ARG A 2 -5.03 -30.47 -8.08
C ARG A 2 -3.56 -30.18 -8.43
N PHE A 3 -2.99 -30.81 -9.45
CA PHE A 3 -1.61 -30.55 -9.92
C PHE A 3 -1.46 -29.20 -10.64
N LEU A 4 -2.49 -28.77 -11.39
CA LEU A 4 -2.51 -27.46 -12.05
C LEU A 4 -2.67 -26.35 -11.00
N VAL A 5 -3.49 -26.59 -9.97
CA VAL A 5 -3.63 -25.71 -8.81
C VAL A 5 -2.32 -25.65 -8.02
N ALA A 6 -1.59 -26.76 -7.85
CA ALA A 6 -0.27 -26.79 -7.22
C ALA A 6 0.77 -26.01 -8.04
N LEU A 7 0.77 -26.15 -9.37
CA LEU A 7 1.65 -25.39 -10.26
C LEU A 7 1.30 -23.89 -10.26
N ILE A 8 0.01 -23.57 -10.27
CA ILE A 8 -0.49 -22.19 -10.20
C ILE A 8 -0.20 -21.60 -8.81
N THR A 9 -0.31 -22.35 -7.72
CA THR A 9 0.10 -21.88 -6.38
C THR A 9 1.62 -21.72 -6.27
N LEU A 10 2.42 -22.57 -6.93
CA LEU A 10 3.88 -22.41 -7.02
C LEU A 10 4.27 -21.15 -7.83
N ILE A 11 3.53 -20.87 -8.91
CA ILE A 11 3.74 -19.68 -9.76
C ILE A 11 3.22 -18.41 -9.05
N ILE A 12 2.10 -18.48 -8.32
CA ILE A 12 1.56 -17.34 -7.54
C ILE A 12 2.42 -17.08 -6.28
N SER A 13 3.00 -18.12 -5.67
CA SER A 13 3.93 -17.97 -4.54
C SER A 13 5.31 -17.44 -4.96
N SER A 14 5.60 -17.37 -6.26
CA SER A 14 6.81 -16.73 -6.81
C SER A 14 6.64 -15.22 -7.05
N LEU A 15 5.43 -14.69 -6.87
CA LEU A 15 5.15 -13.24 -6.84
C LEU A 15 5.12 -12.79 -5.38
N HIS A 16 6.26 -12.81 -4.71
CA HIS A 16 6.46 -11.97 -3.54
C HIS A 16 7.28 -10.77 -4.01
N LEU A 17 6.66 -9.60 -3.92
CA LEU A 17 7.40 -8.36 -3.83
C LEU A 17 8.37 -8.52 -2.66
N TYR A 18 9.65 -8.70 -2.98
CA TYR A 18 10.70 -8.90 -2.00
C TYR A 18 10.79 -7.62 -1.15
N ALA A 19 10.36 -7.77 0.09
CA ALA A 19 10.72 -6.90 1.19
C ALA A 19 11.68 -7.71 2.07
N ASP A 20 12.74 -7.08 2.55
CA ASP A 20 13.81 -7.72 3.31
C ASP A 20 13.28 -8.48 4.55
N HIS A 21 13.99 -9.53 4.96
CA HIS A 21 13.58 -10.42 6.05
C HIS A 21 14.68 -10.59 7.11
N GLY A 22 14.39 -11.30 8.19
CA GLY A 22 15.31 -11.49 9.32
C GLY A 22 14.69 -11.11 10.66
N ILE A 23 15.49 -11.31 11.71
CA ILE A 23 15.14 -10.94 13.09
C ILE A 23 16.05 -9.80 13.53
N TYR A 24 15.46 -8.73 14.05
CA TYR A 24 16.13 -7.73 14.85
C TYR A 24 16.26 -8.21 16.29
N PHE A 25 17.48 -8.08 16.83
CA PHE A 25 17.80 -8.43 18.19
C PHE A 25 17.74 -7.17 19.05
N LYS A 26 16.66 -7.08 19.85
CA LYS A 26 16.47 -6.00 20.81
C LYS A 26 17.56 -6.09 21.90
N SER A 27 18.23 -4.97 22.15
CA SER A 27 19.44 -4.87 22.98
C SER A 27 19.16 -4.02 24.24
N ASN A 28 20.07 -3.12 24.60
CA ASN A 28 19.98 -2.26 25.79
C ASN A 28 18.89 -1.19 25.72
N GLU A 29 18.26 -0.99 24.56
CA GLU A 29 17.09 -0.13 24.41
C GLU A 29 15.82 -0.71 25.06
N VAL A 30 15.85 -1.98 25.46
CA VAL A 30 14.78 -2.65 26.24
C VAL A 30 15.33 -3.26 27.52
N SER A 31 14.43 -3.55 28.47
CA SER A 31 14.78 -4.30 29.68
C SER A 31 15.25 -5.72 29.37
N LYS A 32 16.06 -6.31 30.26
CA LYS A 32 16.77 -7.59 30.02
C LYS A 32 15.83 -8.72 29.61
N GLU A 33 14.66 -8.81 30.22
CA GLU A 33 13.63 -9.82 29.94
C GLU A 33 12.97 -9.69 28.56
N ASN A 34 13.08 -8.51 27.93
CA ASN A 34 12.51 -8.19 26.62
C ASN A 34 13.55 -8.28 25.49
N ARG A 35 14.82 -8.54 25.80
CA ARG A 35 15.89 -8.72 24.82
C ARG A 35 15.68 -9.99 24.00
N THR A 36 16.18 -9.96 22.77
CA THR A 36 15.93 -11.04 21.81
C THR A 36 17.00 -12.12 21.89
N GLY A 37 16.56 -13.37 21.75
CA GLY A 37 17.43 -14.53 21.64
C GLY A 37 16.85 -15.58 20.72
N VAL A 38 17.71 -16.39 20.11
CA VAL A 38 17.31 -17.50 19.24
C VAL A 38 18.03 -18.77 19.70
N ASP A 39 17.24 -19.76 20.05
CA ASP A 39 17.70 -21.10 20.38
C ASP A 39 17.55 -22.00 19.15
N ILE A 40 18.64 -22.13 18.39
CA ILE A 40 18.69 -22.90 17.14
C ILE A 40 18.52 -24.40 17.42
N THR A 41 19.12 -24.87 18.52
CA THR A 41 19.16 -26.27 18.93
C THR A 41 18.18 -26.62 20.05
N HIS A 42 17.09 -25.86 20.19
CA HIS A 42 16.09 -26.02 21.25
C HIS A 42 15.63 -27.47 21.47
N LYS A 43 15.53 -28.25 20.39
CA LYS A 43 15.11 -29.66 20.44
C LYS A 43 16.30 -30.61 20.47
N ASN A 44 17.20 -30.49 19.48
CA ASN A 44 18.31 -31.41 19.27
C ASN A 44 19.56 -30.63 18.88
N ASN A 45 20.71 -31.10 19.34
CA ASN A 45 22.03 -30.59 18.95
C ASN A 45 22.35 -30.90 17.48
N ILE A 46 23.43 -30.30 16.99
CA ILE A 46 23.91 -30.49 15.62
C ILE A 46 25.25 -31.21 15.68
N SER A 47 25.26 -32.43 15.18
CA SER A 47 26.44 -33.29 15.13
C SER A 47 27.26 -32.98 13.87
N TYR A 48 28.58 -33.03 13.99
CA TYR A 48 29.52 -32.97 12.86
C TYR A 48 30.56 -34.08 12.97
N THR A 49 31.23 -34.40 11.86
CA THR A 49 32.39 -35.30 11.86
C THR A 49 33.68 -34.48 11.67
N ASN A 50 33.94 -34.00 10.46
CA ASN A 50 35.23 -33.40 10.12
C ASN A 50 35.17 -31.88 10.03
N ASN A 51 34.11 -31.35 9.42
CA ASN A 51 33.94 -29.92 9.20
C ASN A 51 32.55 -29.45 9.61
N PHE A 52 32.52 -28.28 10.25
CA PHE A 52 31.28 -27.63 10.67
C PHE A 52 31.36 -26.15 10.32
N THR A 53 30.40 -25.65 9.52
CA THR A 53 30.36 -24.24 9.10
C THR A 53 29.00 -23.64 9.40
N ILE A 54 28.99 -22.52 10.11
CA ILE A 54 27.81 -21.67 10.33
C ILE A 54 27.99 -20.41 9.49
N SER A 55 26.98 -20.05 8.71
CA SER A 55 26.98 -18.81 7.93
C SER A 55 25.63 -18.10 8.03
N PHE A 56 25.63 -16.77 8.09
CA PHE A 56 24.42 -15.94 8.05
C PHE A 56 24.74 -14.53 7.57
N MET A 57 23.71 -13.73 7.26
CA MET A 57 23.89 -12.29 7.04
C MET A 57 23.69 -11.56 8.37
N LEU A 58 24.63 -10.69 8.72
CA LEU A 58 24.63 -9.86 9.93
C LEU A 58 24.46 -8.39 9.54
N SER A 59 23.66 -7.63 10.28
CA SER A 59 23.63 -6.17 10.19
C SER A 59 23.69 -5.58 11.59
N LEU A 60 24.71 -4.79 11.91
CA LEU A 60 24.81 -4.08 13.18
C LEU A 60 24.17 -2.69 13.04
N ARG A 61 23.28 -2.32 13.96
CA ARG A 61 22.66 -0.99 13.96
C ARG A 61 23.61 0.06 14.55
N GLN A 62 23.26 1.33 14.47
CA GLN A 62 23.95 2.42 15.17
C GLN A 62 23.16 2.80 16.43
N THR A 63 23.74 2.62 17.60
CA THR A 63 23.18 2.91 18.93
C THR A 63 24.26 3.50 19.84
N ASP A 64 23.90 4.06 21.00
CA ASP A 64 24.88 4.71 21.89
C ASP A 64 25.82 3.71 22.60
N THR A 65 25.42 2.44 22.68
CA THR A 65 26.20 1.37 23.30
C THR A 65 25.99 0.06 22.53
N HIS A 66 27.08 -0.59 22.13
CA HIS A 66 27.04 -1.93 21.52
C HIS A 66 28.01 -2.86 22.20
N TYR A 67 27.48 -3.53 23.21
CA TYR A 67 28.15 -4.66 23.82
C TYR A 67 27.18 -5.83 23.85
N GLY A 68 27.67 -7.02 23.52
CA GLY A 68 26.92 -8.26 23.75
C GLY A 68 27.39 -9.43 22.90
N GLU A 69 26.79 -10.58 23.13
CA GLU A 69 27.10 -11.81 22.41
C GLU A 69 26.18 -11.96 21.20
N ILE A 70 26.78 -12.20 20.03
CA ILE A 70 26.07 -12.47 18.77
C ILE A 70 25.68 -13.94 18.70
N MET A 71 26.63 -14.83 19.02
CA MET A 71 26.49 -16.27 18.84
C MET A 71 27.29 -17.03 19.90
N SER A 72 26.71 -18.12 20.39
CA SER A 72 27.36 -19.09 21.28
C SER A 72 27.27 -20.50 20.71
N LEU A 73 28.39 -21.21 20.68
CA LEU A 73 28.50 -22.59 20.26
C LEU A 73 29.15 -23.42 21.38
N LYS A 74 28.39 -24.31 22.01
CA LYS A 74 28.83 -25.12 23.15
C LYS A 74 28.80 -26.59 22.81
N GLU A 75 29.94 -27.23 23.03
CA GLU A 75 30.09 -28.66 22.88
C GLU A 75 29.34 -29.39 24.00
N GLU A 76 28.53 -30.39 23.67
CA GLU A 76 27.72 -31.12 24.66
C GLU A 76 28.57 -32.04 25.54
N ASN A 77 29.39 -32.90 24.92
CA ASN A 77 30.20 -33.91 25.61
C ASN A 77 31.65 -33.47 25.85
N GLY A 78 31.94 -32.18 25.69
CA GLY A 78 33.29 -31.64 25.78
C GLY A 78 33.36 -30.23 26.36
N ASN A 79 34.58 -29.71 26.45
CA ASN A 79 34.83 -28.44 27.12
C ASN A 79 34.80 -27.25 26.17
N ASN A 80 34.74 -27.46 24.86
CA ASN A 80 34.80 -26.38 23.89
C ASN A 80 33.56 -25.48 23.98
N LEU A 81 33.81 -24.19 24.11
CA LEU A 81 32.85 -23.10 24.04
C LEU A 81 33.45 -22.02 23.15
N ILE A 82 32.74 -21.70 22.07
CA ILE A 82 33.08 -20.60 21.16
C ILE A 82 32.00 -19.54 21.26
N GLN A 83 32.40 -18.31 21.53
CA GLN A 83 31.49 -17.17 21.62
C GLN A 83 31.96 -16.09 20.66
N VAL A 84 31.01 -15.45 20.00
CA VAL A 84 31.26 -14.28 19.15
C VAL A 84 30.66 -13.07 19.84
N THR A 85 31.52 -12.18 20.31
CA THR A 85 31.13 -11.02 21.12
C THR A 85 31.44 -9.75 20.34
N TYR A 86 30.48 -8.85 20.27
CA TYR A 86 30.68 -7.52 19.72
C TYR A 86 30.82 -6.51 20.87
N ARG A 87 31.90 -5.74 20.85
CA ARG A 87 32.15 -4.59 21.71
C ARG A 87 32.64 -3.48 20.80
N GLU A 88 31.76 -2.53 20.48
CA GLU A 88 32.06 -1.50 19.48
C GLU A 88 33.45 -0.86 19.68
N PRO A 89 34.26 -0.72 18.61
CA PRO A 89 34.00 -1.09 17.21
C PRO A 89 34.40 -2.54 16.82
N ASP A 90 34.73 -3.36 17.80
CA ASP A 90 35.43 -4.61 17.61
C ASP A 90 34.53 -5.85 17.76
N LEU A 91 34.76 -6.84 16.90
CA LEU A 91 34.19 -8.17 17.02
C LEU A 91 35.29 -9.15 17.42
N TYR A 92 35.00 -9.93 18.46
CA TYR A 92 35.90 -10.91 19.04
C TYR A 92 35.32 -12.32 18.89
N VAL A 93 36.19 -13.29 18.63
CA VAL A 93 35.87 -14.70 18.86
C VAL A 93 36.64 -15.18 20.08
N ILE A 94 35.91 -15.71 21.05
CA ILE A 94 36.43 -16.18 22.33
C ILE A 94 36.30 -17.70 22.36
N HIS A 95 37.38 -18.40 22.69
CA HIS A 95 37.39 -19.85 22.90
C HIS A 95 37.76 -20.17 24.35
N ASN A 96 36.90 -20.89 25.07
CA ASN A 96 37.13 -21.31 26.46
C ASN A 96 37.63 -20.17 27.38
N LYS A 97 36.97 -19.01 27.32
CA LYS A 97 37.30 -17.78 28.07
C LYS A 97 38.63 -17.11 27.70
N LYS A 98 39.23 -17.48 26.56
CA LYS A 98 40.41 -16.83 26.01
C LYS A 98 40.07 -16.21 24.67
N GLU A 99 40.43 -14.93 24.49
CA GLU A 99 40.34 -14.29 23.19
C GLU A 99 41.23 -15.04 22.20
N THR A 100 40.66 -15.35 21.03
CA THR A 100 41.43 -15.89 19.92
C THR A 100 42.12 -14.75 19.16
N LYS A 101 42.93 -15.06 18.14
CA LYS A 101 43.49 -14.04 17.24
C LYS A 101 42.44 -13.37 16.34
N PHE A 102 41.16 -13.77 16.43
CA PHE A 102 40.07 -13.17 15.67
C PHE A 102 39.60 -11.91 16.37
N HIS A 103 40.15 -10.81 15.91
CA HIS A 103 39.77 -9.46 16.27
C HIS A 103 39.50 -8.69 14.99
N CYS A 104 38.31 -8.11 14.87
CA CYS A 104 37.87 -7.39 13.68
C CYS A 104 37.34 -6.03 14.08
N ASN A 105 38.10 -4.99 13.74
CA ASN A 105 37.65 -3.62 13.93
C ASN A 105 36.78 -3.19 12.73
N PHE A 106 35.48 -2.98 12.95
CA PHE A 106 34.55 -2.64 11.86
C PHE A 106 34.93 -1.35 11.12
N ASN A 107 35.55 -0.39 11.82
CA ASN A 107 35.97 0.87 11.21
C ASN A 107 37.17 0.65 10.27
N GLU A 108 38.16 -0.15 10.67
CA GLU A 108 39.31 -0.49 9.83
C GLU A 108 38.90 -1.30 8.58
N LEU A 109 37.88 -2.15 8.72
CA LEU A 109 37.33 -2.95 7.62
C LEU A 109 36.35 -2.17 6.71
N ASN A 110 36.09 -0.88 6.99
CA ASN A 110 35.13 -0.05 6.25
C ASN A 110 33.72 -0.67 6.15
N LEU A 111 33.30 -1.44 7.18
CA LEU A 111 31.99 -2.07 7.20
C LEU A 111 30.93 -1.06 7.64
N ALA A 112 29.99 -0.76 6.76
CA ALA A 112 28.90 0.16 7.06
C ALA A 112 27.89 -0.46 8.05
N ARG A 113 27.45 0.34 9.03
CA ARG A 113 26.30 0.02 9.89
C ARG A 113 25.00 0.01 9.08
N ASN A 114 23.98 -0.65 9.62
CA ASN A 114 22.65 -0.79 8.98
C ASN A 114 22.73 -1.43 7.57
N ARG A 115 23.76 -2.23 7.32
CA ARG A 115 23.97 -3.00 6.09
C ARG A 115 24.24 -4.46 6.42
N TRP A 116 23.77 -5.33 5.55
CA TRP A 116 24.08 -6.73 5.60
C TRP A 116 25.54 -6.98 5.22
N VAL A 117 26.26 -7.68 6.08
CA VAL A 117 27.57 -8.26 5.85
C VAL A 117 27.48 -9.77 6.04
N SER A 118 28.10 -10.54 5.15
CA SER A 118 28.14 -12.00 5.28
C SER A 118 29.04 -12.39 6.46
N PHE A 119 28.54 -13.23 7.34
CA PHE A 119 29.26 -13.81 8.46
C PHE A 119 29.43 -15.31 8.20
N GLU A 120 30.61 -15.86 8.47
CA GLU A 120 30.87 -17.30 8.43
C GLU A 120 31.91 -17.69 9.50
N LEU A 121 31.61 -18.77 10.23
CA LEU A 121 32.51 -19.41 11.17
C LEU A 121 32.63 -20.88 10.77
N LYS A 122 33.85 -21.34 10.50
CA LYS A 122 34.16 -22.73 10.13
C LYS A 122 35.12 -23.36 11.14
N ILE A 123 34.76 -24.55 11.61
CA ILE A 123 35.59 -25.45 12.39
C ILE A 123 36.03 -26.60 11.47
N ASP A 124 37.32 -26.89 11.47
CA ASP A 124 37.96 -27.97 10.71
C ASP A 124 38.75 -28.84 11.70
N SER A 125 38.16 -29.97 12.12
CA SER A 125 38.76 -30.86 13.11
C SER A 125 39.89 -31.71 12.54
N GLU A 126 39.94 -31.91 11.21
CA GLU A 126 41.04 -32.63 10.55
C GLU A 126 42.33 -31.82 10.59
N ASN A 127 42.26 -30.51 10.31
CA ASN A 127 43.41 -29.63 10.29
C ASN A 127 43.69 -28.97 11.64
N GLY A 128 42.79 -29.11 12.62
CA GLY A 128 42.91 -28.46 13.93
C GLY A 128 42.82 -26.94 13.83
N ASP A 129 41.91 -26.45 13.00
CA ASP A 129 41.78 -25.03 12.70
C ASP A 129 40.34 -24.52 12.85
N ILE A 130 40.24 -23.28 13.29
CA ILE A 130 39.03 -22.48 13.17
C ILE A 130 39.29 -21.36 12.17
N SER A 131 38.28 -20.98 11.39
CA SER A 131 38.33 -19.87 10.45
C SER A 131 37.08 -19.02 10.56
N PHE A 132 37.28 -17.71 10.41
CA PHE A 132 36.25 -16.70 10.55
C PHE A 132 36.27 -15.80 9.32
N ARG A 133 35.10 -15.53 8.74
CA ARG A 133 34.94 -14.63 7.60
C ARG A 133 33.83 -13.62 7.85
N LEU A 134 34.14 -12.36 7.57
CA LEU A 134 33.22 -11.23 7.66
C LEU A 134 33.34 -10.37 6.40
N GLY A 135 32.31 -10.40 5.55
CA GLY A 135 32.39 -9.87 4.20
C GLY A 135 33.51 -10.57 3.42
N ASP A 136 34.42 -9.77 2.86
CA ASP A 136 35.58 -10.24 2.11
C ASP A 136 36.81 -10.51 3.00
N HIS A 137 36.70 -10.29 4.31
CA HIS A 137 37.81 -10.45 5.26
C HIS A 137 37.82 -11.84 5.88
N HIS A 138 38.97 -12.51 5.83
CA HIS A 138 39.13 -13.89 6.31
C HIS A 138 40.27 -13.99 7.35
N PHE A 139 40.01 -14.72 8.41
CA PHE A 139 40.92 -14.92 9.53
C PHE A 139 41.00 -16.43 9.85
N LYS A 140 42.19 -16.91 10.21
CA LYS A 140 42.43 -18.31 10.60
C LYS A 140 43.24 -18.41 11.90
N ASN A 141 42.91 -19.38 12.76
CA ASN A 141 43.62 -19.64 14.00
C ASN A 141 43.60 -21.15 14.29
N SER A 142 44.68 -21.68 14.86
CA SER A 142 44.80 -23.12 15.12
C SER A 142 44.26 -23.45 16.51
N ILE A 143 43.22 -24.28 16.53
CA ILE A 143 42.52 -24.77 17.72
C ILE A 143 42.10 -26.21 17.43
N GLU A 144 42.51 -27.15 18.28
CA GLU A 144 42.14 -28.55 18.13
C GLU A 144 40.67 -28.79 18.52
N PHE A 145 39.95 -29.52 17.66
CA PHE A 145 38.58 -29.98 17.88
C PHE A 145 38.51 -31.49 17.66
N PRO A 146 37.61 -32.22 18.34
CA PRO A 146 37.42 -33.64 18.09
C PRO A 146 36.85 -33.91 16.69
N THR A 147 37.18 -35.08 16.14
CA THR A 147 36.75 -35.57 14.81
C THR A 147 35.30 -36.05 14.75
N ALA A 148 34.56 -35.97 15.86
CA ALA A 148 33.11 -36.10 15.90
C ALA A 148 32.63 -35.51 17.22
N SER A 149 31.67 -34.58 17.15
CA SER A 149 31.05 -34.01 18.34
C SER A 149 29.69 -33.37 18.04
N GLU A 150 29.01 -32.93 19.08
CA GLU A 150 27.70 -32.28 19.01
C GLU A 150 27.75 -30.90 19.64
N PHE A 151 27.16 -29.93 18.94
CA PHE A 151 27.09 -28.56 19.42
C PHE A 151 25.65 -28.11 19.67
N SER A 152 25.46 -27.40 20.78
CA SER A 152 24.32 -26.51 20.99
C SER A 152 24.66 -25.13 20.44
N LEU A 153 23.74 -24.54 19.66
CA LEU A 153 23.90 -23.24 19.01
C LEU A 153 22.81 -22.27 19.44
N SER A 154 23.23 -21.09 19.85
CA SER A 154 22.35 -19.98 20.20
C SER A 154 22.82 -18.66 19.60
N LEU A 155 21.88 -17.74 19.38
CA LEU A 155 22.14 -16.36 18.98
C LEU A 155 21.55 -15.41 20.03
N GLY A 156 22.27 -14.35 20.38
CA GLY A 156 21.81 -13.36 21.36
C GLY A 156 21.51 -13.92 22.75
N VAL A 157 20.51 -13.34 23.43
CA VAL A 157 20.21 -13.61 24.84
C VAL A 157 19.63 -15.01 25.04
N ILE A 158 20.44 -15.92 25.59
CA ILE A 158 20.05 -17.29 25.93
C ILE A 158 20.66 -17.71 27.27
N ASN A 159 19.81 -18.18 28.17
CA ASN A 159 20.18 -18.72 29.48
C ASN A 159 19.94 -20.23 29.51
N LYS A 160 20.70 -20.97 28.69
CA LYS A 160 20.65 -22.43 28.55
C LYS A 160 22.05 -22.99 28.38
N TYR A 161 22.18 -24.32 28.39
CA TYR A 161 23.41 -25.03 28.03
C TYR A 161 24.64 -24.69 28.93
N GLY A 162 24.39 -24.21 30.15
CA GLY A 162 25.42 -23.90 31.14
C GLY A 162 26.06 -22.51 31.02
N PHE A 163 25.54 -21.62 30.16
CA PHE A 163 25.94 -20.22 30.07
C PHE A 163 24.74 -19.27 30.24
N TYR A 164 25.04 -18.07 30.71
CA TYR A 164 24.09 -16.99 30.97
C TYR A 164 24.47 -15.80 30.09
N ILE A 165 23.73 -15.62 28.99
CA ILE A 165 23.94 -14.52 28.06
C ILE A 165 22.77 -13.57 28.26
N ASP A 166 23.02 -12.43 28.89
CA ASP A 166 22.02 -11.39 29.10
C ASP A 166 22.20 -10.16 28.20
N GLU A 167 23.38 -9.98 27.60
CA GLU A 167 23.69 -8.88 26.68
C GLU A 167 23.80 -9.38 25.23
N VAL A 168 23.16 -8.67 24.30
CA VAL A 168 23.21 -8.88 22.86
C VAL A 168 23.41 -7.52 22.20
N PRO A 169 24.23 -7.35 21.15
CA PRO A 169 24.34 -6.05 20.48
C PRO A 169 23.06 -5.76 19.67
N SER A 170 22.77 -4.48 19.43
CA SER A 170 21.70 -4.09 18.50
C SER A 170 22.06 -4.55 17.08
N MET A 171 21.46 -5.65 16.65
CA MET A 171 21.82 -6.34 15.42
C MET A 171 20.60 -6.95 14.71
N SER A 172 20.76 -7.30 13.45
CA SER A 172 19.81 -8.13 12.71
C SER A 172 20.54 -9.31 12.09
N ILE A 173 19.87 -10.46 12.06
CA ILE A 173 20.38 -11.68 11.41
C ILE A 173 19.30 -12.26 10.49
N LYS A 174 19.72 -12.71 9.30
CA LYS A 174 18.90 -13.50 8.36
C LYS A 174 19.69 -14.65 7.74
N ASP A 175 18.96 -15.65 7.24
CA ASP A 175 19.51 -16.75 6.44
C ASP A 175 20.64 -17.53 7.12
N LEU A 176 20.38 -18.05 8.33
CA LEU A 176 21.35 -18.91 9.03
C LEU A 176 21.40 -20.28 8.39
N ALA A 177 22.53 -20.59 7.75
CA ALA A 177 22.84 -21.88 7.16
C ALA A 177 23.91 -22.62 7.96
N ILE A 178 23.80 -23.95 7.98
CA ILE A 178 24.80 -24.83 8.59
C ILE A 178 25.19 -25.90 7.57
N HIS A 179 26.50 -25.98 7.32
CA HIS A 179 27.10 -27.00 6.49
C HIS A 179 27.89 -27.96 7.37
N VAL A 180 27.67 -29.26 7.14
CA VAL A 180 28.40 -30.34 7.80
C VAL A 180 29.16 -31.09 6.72
N ASP A 181 30.47 -31.20 6.88
CA ASP A 181 31.36 -31.85 5.91
C ASP A 181 31.20 -31.28 4.49
N GLY A 182 31.05 -29.95 4.40
CA GLY A 182 30.83 -29.20 3.16
C GLY A 182 29.41 -29.30 2.58
N THR A 183 28.54 -30.15 3.14
CA THR A 183 27.16 -30.33 2.64
C THR A 183 26.19 -29.43 3.42
N PRO A 184 25.32 -28.64 2.77
CA PRO A 184 24.29 -27.87 3.46
C PRO A 184 23.28 -28.82 4.15
N LYS A 185 23.13 -28.71 5.47
CA LYS A 185 22.22 -29.55 6.26
C LYS A 185 21.02 -28.77 6.80
N HIS A 186 21.23 -27.51 7.15
CA HIS A 186 20.20 -26.68 7.77
C HIS A 186 20.21 -25.27 7.18
N LEU A 187 19.02 -24.68 7.09
CA LEU A 187 18.82 -23.30 6.70
C LEU A 187 17.57 -22.73 7.37
N TRP A 188 17.76 -21.74 8.23
CA TRP A 188 16.71 -20.92 8.82
C TRP A 188 16.72 -19.53 8.18
N PRO A 189 15.76 -19.23 7.28
CA PRO A 189 15.69 -17.91 6.65
C PRO A 189 15.40 -16.77 7.63
N PHE A 190 14.73 -17.06 8.76
CA PHE A 190 14.19 -16.06 9.69
C PHE A 190 13.11 -15.16 9.06
N ARG A 191 12.13 -15.79 8.40
CA ARG A 191 10.90 -15.13 7.96
C ARG A 191 9.90 -15.04 9.12
N LYS A 192 9.10 -13.97 9.14
CA LYS A 192 8.09 -13.69 10.17
C LYS A 192 7.11 -14.86 10.31
N THR A 193 6.88 -15.28 11.56
CA THR A 193 5.91 -16.32 11.94
C THR A 193 5.14 -15.88 13.18
N ASP A 194 3.93 -16.42 13.35
CA ASP A 194 3.03 -16.03 14.46
C ASP A 194 3.28 -16.79 15.77
N ASN A 195 4.17 -17.80 15.78
CA ASN A 195 4.31 -18.76 16.87
C ASN A 195 5.71 -18.80 17.51
N ASP A 196 6.50 -17.73 17.36
CA ASP A 196 7.87 -17.59 17.88
C ASP A 196 8.80 -18.78 17.56
N LYS A 197 8.51 -19.46 16.45
CA LYS A 197 9.22 -20.64 15.97
C LYS A 197 9.45 -20.49 14.48
N VAL A 198 10.68 -20.75 14.06
CA VAL A 198 11.07 -20.75 12.66
C VAL A 198 11.49 -22.14 12.24
N LYS A 199 11.07 -22.54 11.05
CA LYS A 199 11.38 -23.85 10.48
C LYS A 199 12.66 -23.78 9.66
N ASP A 200 13.47 -24.80 9.82
CA ASP A 200 14.54 -25.15 8.90
C ASP A 200 13.91 -25.69 7.61
N ILE A 201 14.26 -25.08 6.47
CA ILE A 201 13.70 -25.46 5.18
C ILE A 201 14.38 -26.69 4.56
N LEU A 202 15.52 -27.15 5.10
CA LEU A 202 16.26 -28.33 4.62
C LEU A 202 15.98 -29.60 5.41
N SER A 203 15.83 -29.53 6.75
CA SER A 203 15.64 -30.73 7.60
C SER A 203 14.35 -30.75 8.41
N SER A 204 13.45 -29.77 8.24
CA SER A 204 12.20 -29.62 9.01
C SER A 204 12.37 -29.44 10.53
N ARG A 205 13.59 -29.19 11.02
CA ARG A 205 13.86 -28.78 12.41
C ARG A 205 13.25 -27.40 12.71
N THR A 206 13.16 -27.06 13.99
CA THR A 206 12.61 -25.77 14.44
C THR A 206 13.56 -25.08 15.41
N ALA A 207 13.87 -23.81 15.17
CA ALA A 207 14.48 -22.94 16.17
C ALA A 207 13.39 -22.20 16.95
N LYS A 208 13.62 -21.95 18.23
CA LYS A 208 12.73 -21.15 19.09
C LYS A 208 13.29 -19.74 19.22
N ILE A 209 12.45 -18.75 19.04
CA ILE A 209 12.80 -17.35 19.19
C ILE A 209 12.18 -16.84 20.49
N TYR A 210 12.90 -15.95 21.17
CA TYR A 210 12.46 -15.27 22.37
C TYR A 210 12.41 -13.79 22.04
N ASN A 211 11.25 -13.15 22.33
CA ASN A 211 11.02 -11.74 22.07
C ASN A 211 11.35 -11.32 20.62
N PRO A 212 10.76 -11.97 19.60
CA PRO A 212 11.07 -11.63 18.21
C PRO A 212 10.72 -10.17 17.91
N ASP A 213 11.54 -9.57 17.07
CA ASP A 213 11.25 -8.33 16.36
C ASP A 213 11.69 -8.52 14.91
N TRP A 214 10.80 -8.27 13.95
CA TRP A 214 10.98 -8.75 12.59
C TRP A 214 11.43 -7.63 11.65
N VAL A 215 12.52 -7.86 10.91
CA VAL A 215 13.06 -6.88 9.96
C VAL A 215 12.02 -6.42 8.95
N ILE A 216 11.18 -7.35 8.47
CA ILE A 216 10.12 -7.08 7.49
C ILE A 216 9.14 -5.99 7.91
N ASP A 217 8.91 -5.80 9.22
CA ASP A 217 7.99 -4.78 9.72
C ASP A 217 8.58 -3.37 9.51
N TYR A 218 9.89 -3.20 9.66
CA TYR A 218 10.59 -1.94 9.41
C TYR A 218 10.64 -1.54 7.93
N HIS A 219 10.41 -2.48 7.00
CA HIS A 219 10.26 -2.22 5.57
C HIS A 219 8.81 -1.94 5.17
N ASN A 220 7.85 -2.24 6.06
CA ASN A 220 6.43 -2.13 5.78
C ASN A 220 5.72 -1.08 6.64
N GLN A 221 6.37 -0.50 7.63
CA GLN A 221 5.76 0.46 8.55
C GLN A 221 6.55 1.76 8.62
N TRP A 222 5.87 2.87 8.35
CA TRP A 222 6.42 4.21 8.55
C TRP A 222 6.53 4.55 10.04
N THR A 223 7.71 4.98 10.45
CA THR A 223 7.96 5.52 11.79
C THR A 223 8.04 7.04 11.74
N LYS A 224 7.21 7.74 12.51
CA LYS A 224 7.32 9.19 12.67
C LYS A 224 8.64 9.54 13.37
N VAL A 225 9.47 10.34 12.72
CA VAL A 225 10.77 10.80 13.24
C VAL A 225 10.57 12.06 14.09
N LYS A 226 9.89 13.08 13.55
CA LYS A 226 9.66 14.35 14.24
C LYS A 226 8.55 15.15 13.56
N THR A 227 7.84 15.95 14.35
CA THR A 227 6.93 17.00 13.89
C THR A 227 7.42 18.35 14.40
N LEU A 228 7.45 19.36 13.52
CA LEU A 228 7.88 20.72 13.79
C LEU A 228 6.77 21.69 13.35
N SER A 229 6.58 22.79 14.07
CA SER A 229 5.63 23.85 13.72
C SER A 229 6.37 25.15 13.40
N PHE A 230 5.91 25.85 12.37
CA PHE A 230 6.49 27.09 11.88
C PHE A 230 5.41 28.17 11.72
N PRO A 231 5.74 29.45 11.97
CA PRO A 231 4.78 30.57 11.90
C PRO A 231 4.50 31.05 10.47
N SER A 232 5.11 30.42 9.47
CA SER A 232 4.91 30.66 8.03
C SER A 232 5.42 29.43 7.28
N MET A 233 5.10 29.33 5.98
CA MET A 233 5.56 28.19 5.18
C MET A 233 7.09 28.14 5.11
N PRO A 234 7.74 27.08 5.61
CA PRO A 234 9.18 26.95 5.48
C PRO A 234 9.55 26.49 4.06
N SER A 235 10.58 27.11 3.50
CA SER A 235 11.30 26.55 2.35
C SER A 235 12.27 25.47 2.84
N MET A 236 12.27 24.30 2.18
CA MET A 236 13.01 23.12 2.64
C MET A 236 14.12 22.70 1.68
N ALA A 237 15.23 22.23 2.25
CA ALA A 237 16.32 21.58 1.49
C ALA A 237 17.01 20.49 2.32
N TYR A 238 17.25 19.33 1.70
CA TYR A 238 17.97 18.22 2.31
C TYR A 238 19.45 18.21 1.90
N ASP A 239 20.34 18.31 2.89
CA ASP A 239 21.77 18.11 2.72
C ASP A 239 22.11 16.61 2.84
N LYS A 240 22.22 15.96 1.69
CA LYS A 240 22.59 14.53 1.62
C LYS A 240 23.98 14.20 2.18
N LYS A 241 24.91 15.17 2.22
CA LYS A 241 26.29 14.94 2.66
C LYS A 241 26.38 14.93 4.17
N ASN A 242 25.74 15.91 4.80
CA ASN A 242 25.76 16.06 6.25
C ASN A 242 24.59 15.34 6.95
N GLU A 243 23.56 14.95 6.18
CA GLU A 243 22.29 14.36 6.64
C GLU A 243 21.53 15.30 7.57
N VAL A 244 21.37 16.53 7.10
CA VAL A 244 20.60 17.58 7.78
C VAL A 244 19.50 18.11 6.87
N ILE A 245 18.40 18.55 7.47
CA ILE A 245 17.30 19.21 6.76
C ILE A 245 17.26 20.67 7.20
N TYR A 246 17.28 21.57 6.23
CA TYR A 246 17.17 22.99 6.45
C TYR A 246 15.72 23.45 6.23
N PHE A 247 15.23 24.29 7.14
CA PHE A 247 13.96 25.01 7.06
C PHE A 247 14.26 26.50 7.12
N VAL A 248 14.02 27.21 6.03
CA VAL A 248 14.26 28.66 5.91
C VAL A 248 12.90 29.37 5.87
N LEU A 249 12.71 30.33 6.77
CA LEU A 249 11.53 31.18 6.82
C LEU A 249 11.71 32.43 5.96
N GLU A 250 10.60 33.08 5.60
CA GLU A 250 10.59 34.33 4.81
C GLU A 250 11.45 35.43 5.45
N ASN A 251 11.40 35.53 6.79
CA ASN A 251 12.21 36.49 7.52
C ASN A 251 13.73 36.20 7.45
N GLY A 252 14.14 35.03 6.93
CA GLY A 252 15.51 34.57 6.77
C GLY A 252 16.09 33.78 7.93
N ASP A 253 15.31 33.56 8.99
CA ASP A 253 15.68 32.62 10.05
C ASP A 253 15.81 31.22 9.48
N THR A 254 16.86 30.53 9.89
CA THR A 254 17.22 29.20 9.36
C THR A 254 17.24 28.19 10.50
N HIS A 255 16.36 27.20 10.42
CA HIS A 255 16.36 26.05 11.32
C HIS A 255 17.05 24.87 10.63
N THR A 256 17.90 24.16 11.37
CA THR A 256 18.65 23.01 10.89
C THR A 256 18.32 21.82 11.78
N TYR A 257 17.74 20.77 11.20
CA TYR A 257 17.47 19.53 11.90
C TYR A 257 18.48 18.46 11.48
N SER A 258 19.21 17.93 12.44
CA SER A 258 20.21 16.88 12.24
C SER A 258 19.56 15.51 12.38
N LEU A 259 19.58 14.70 11.30
CA LEU A 259 19.07 13.33 11.35
C LEU A 259 19.95 12.44 12.25
N LYS A 260 21.26 12.75 12.33
CA LYS A 260 22.22 11.97 13.14
C LYS A 260 22.05 12.15 14.63
N THR A 261 21.77 13.38 15.07
CA THR A 261 21.71 13.74 16.50
C THR A 261 20.30 14.02 17.01
N ASN A 262 19.30 13.98 16.13
CA ASN A 262 17.91 14.32 16.42
C ASN A 262 17.74 15.75 17.02
N ALA A 263 18.71 16.64 16.76
CA ALA A 263 18.75 17.99 17.32
C ALA A 263 18.26 19.02 16.29
N LEU A 264 17.47 19.99 16.77
CA LEU A 264 17.07 21.17 16.02
C LEU A 264 17.88 22.37 16.49
N THR A 265 18.58 23.03 15.58
CA THR A 265 19.31 24.29 15.84
C THR A 265 18.64 25.43 15.09
N THR A 266 18.40 26.54 15.77
CA THR A 266 17.82 27.74 15.17
C THR A 266 18.88 28.83 15.05
N ASN A 267 19.14 29.30 13.83
CA ASN A 267 20.01 30.43 13.56
C ASN A 267 19.16 31.62 13.15
N LYS A 268 19.15 32.66 13.99
CA LYS A 268 18.57 33.96 13.65
C LYS A 268 19.50 34.65 12.66
N LYS A 269 18.94 35.18 11.57
CA LYS A 269 19.77 35.90 10.60
C LYS A 269 20.30 37.21 11.22
N LYS A 270 21.51 37.61 10.83
CA LYS A 270 22.10 38.91 11.22
C LYS A 270 21.76 40.01 10.21
N SER A 271 21.79 39.70 8.92
CA SER A 271 21.45 40.63 7.85
C SER A 271 21.08 39.90 6.55
N GLY A 272 20.52 40.65 5.60
CA GLY A 272 20.02 40.15 4.33
C GLY A 272 18.75 39.32 4.45
N PHE A 273 18.24 38.82 3.33
CA PHE A 273 17.02 38.02 3.25
C PHE A 273 17.19 36.88 2.21
N PRO A 274 16.50 35.74 2.39
CA PRO A 274 16.29 34.82 1.29
C PRO A 274 15.45 35.50 0.20
N VAL A 275 15.58 35.04 -1.03
CA VAL A 275 14.57 35.33 -2.05
C VAL A 275 13.41 34.38 -1.80
N PHE A 276 12.27 34.92 -1.39
CA PHE A 276 11.13 34.13 -0.97
C PHE A 276 9.92 34.41 -1.86
N GLU A 277 9.38 33.35 -2.45
CA GLU A 277 8.01 33.29 -2.97
C GLU A 277 7.33 32.19 -2.14
N LYS A 278 6.01 32.23 -1.93
CA LYS A 278 5.28 31.18 -1.19
C LYS A 278 5.26 29.84 -1.96
N SER A 279 6.44 29.22 -2.19
CA SER A 279 6.67 27.88 -2.71
C SER A 279 8.01 27.28 -2.23
N GLN A 280 8.35 26.07 -2.68
CA GLN A 280 9.56 25.34 -2.28
C GLN A 280 10.78 25.68 -3.16
N GLN A 281 11.37 26.87 -2.96
CA GLN A 281 12.44 27.45 -3.80
C GLN A 281 13.81 27.52 -3.13
N LEU A 282 14.13 26.52 -2.30
CA LEU A 282 15.44 26.37 -1.67
C LEU A 282 16.17 25.15 -2.25
N ILE A 283 17.46 25.29 -2.52
CA ILE A 283 18.33 24.22 -3.01
C ILE A 283 19.73 24.35 -2.42
N ILE A 284 20.47 23.23 -2.34
CA ILE A 284 21.89 23.23 -1.96
C ILE A 284 22.72 23.17 -3.24
N ASN A 285 23.62 24.13 -3.41
CA ASN A 285 24.52 24.18 -4.56
C ASN A 285 25.72 23.21 -4.41
N ASN A 286 26.55 23.09 -5.44
CA ASN A 286 27.73 22.20 -5.42
C ASN A 286 28.83 22.63 -4.44
N LYS A 287 28.76 23.86 -3.89
CA LYS A 287 29.63 24.35 -2.81
C LYS A 287 29.03 24.08 -1.42
N ASN A 288 27.95 23.29 -1.33
CA ASN A 288 27.21 22.99 -0.11
C ASN A 288 26.62 24.22 0.58
N GLN A 289 26.23 25.24 -0.20
CA GLN A 289 25.60 26.45 0.30
C GLN A 289 24.10 26.39 0.02
N LEU A 290 23.29 26.88 0.96
CA LEU A 290 21.86 27.08 0.75
C LEU A 290 21.66 28.26 -0.19
N VAL A 291 20.87 28.04 -1.23
CA VAL A 291 20.51 29.05 -2.22
C VAL A 291 18.99 29.08 -2.35
N SER A 292 18.41 30.24 -2.08
CA SER A 292 17.02 30.55 -2.40
C SER A 292 16.96 31.28 -3.73
N TYR A 293 15.93 31.05 -4.55
CA TYR A 293 15.85 31.62 -5.90
C TYR A 293 14.43 32.03 -6.29
N SER A 294 14.30 32.99 -7.20
CA SER A 294 13.03 33.46 -7.75
C SER A 294 12.96 33.26 -9.26
N LEU A 295 11.82 32.73 -9.70
CA LEU A 295 11.45 32.63 -11.11
C LEU A 295 10.73 33.90 -11.61
N ASN A 296 10.17 34.72 -10.71
CA ASN A 296 9.55 36.00 -11.04
C ASN A 296 10.58 37.13 -11.21
N HIS A 297 11.48 37.28 -10.25
CA HIS A 297 12.43 38.39 -10.15
C HIS A 297 13.76 38.12 -10.86
N ASN A 298 13.98 36.89 -11.32
CA ASN A 298 15.25 36.46 -11.90
C ASN A 298 16.44 36.73 -10.94
N ASP A 299 16.29 36.38 -9.67
CA ASP A 299 17.33 36.59 -8.65
C ASP A 299 17.48 35.38 -7.71
N PHE A 300 18.54 35.39 -6.92
CA PHE A 300 18.81 34.39 -5.89
C PHE A 300 19.50 35.02 -4.66
N SER A 301 19.45 34.31 -3.54
CA SER A 301 20.18 34.66 -2.32
C SER A 301 20.90 33.44 -1.76
N ILE A 302 22.17 33.60 -1.40
CA ILE A 302 23.01 32.56 -0.82
C ILE A 302 23.12 32.83 0.68
N TYR A 303 22.92 31.79 1.49
CA TYR A 303 23.13 31.84 2.93
C TYR A 303 24.58 31.48 3.27
N ASN A 304 25.22 32.31 4.09
CA ASN A 304 26.48 32.00 4.74
C ASN A 304 26.21 31.60 6.22
N PRO A 305 26.43 30.33 6.59
CA PRO A 305 26.17 29.87 7.95
C PRO A 305 27.16 30.40 9.00
N GLU A 306 28.40 30.76 8.61
CA GLU A 306 29.43 31.21 9.57
C GLU A 306 29.11 32.58 10.17
N ASN A 307 28.57 33.48 9.36
CA ASN A 307 28.19 34.82 9.77
C ASN A 307 26.67 35.01 9.88
N GLN A 308 25.86 34.02 9.48
CA GLN A 308 24.39 34.05 9.51
C GLN A 308 23.80 35.17 8.62
N ILE A 309 24.40 35.38 7.44
CA ILE A 309 24.03 36.44 6.51
C ILE A 309 23.52 35.84 5.20
N TRP A 310 22.43 36.41 4.69
CA TRP A 310 21.96 36.18 3.33
C TRP A 310 22.53 37.24 2.37
N SER A 311 22.86 36.86 1.14
CA SER A 311 23.51 37.76 0.18
C SER A 311 22.59 38.82 -0.43
N HIS A 312 21.26 38.62 -0.38
CA HIS A 312 20.29 39.57 -0.93
C HIS A 312 19.89 40.61 0.13
N SER A 313 19.88 41.89 -0.26
CA SER A 313 19.69 43.02 0.66
C SER A 313 18.24 43.20 1.13
N ASP A 314 17.30 43.00 0.21
CA ASP A 314 15.89 43.35 0.42
C ASP A 314 15.03 42.10 0.60
N SER A 315 14.02 42.17 1.46
CA SER A 315 12.95 41.17 1.43
C SER A 315 12.12 41.45 0.18
N VAL A 316 12.18 40.56 -0.81
CA VAL A 316 11.18 40.62 -1.88
C VAL A 316 9.81 40.36 -1.25
N THR A 317 8.81 41.13 -1.65
CA THR A 317 7.44 41.03 -1.15
C THR A 317 6.82 39.67 -1.48
N ASN A 318 5.75 39.34 -0.74
CA ASN A 318 4.93 38.12 -0.83
C ASN A 318 4.27 37.90 -2.22
N ASP A 319 5.10 37.70 -3.24
CA ASP A 319 4.68 37.53 -4.61
C ASP A 319 4.19 36.09 -4.83
N LEU A 320 3.13 35.94 -5.63
CA LEU A 320 2.64 34.63 -6.04
C LEU A 320 3.73 33.93 -6.87
N PRO A 321 4.19 32.74 -6.46
CA PRO A 321 5.18 31.97 -7.22
C PRO A 321 4.81 31.79 -8.68
N LYS A 322 5.82 31.88 -9.55
CA LYS A 322 5.62 31.65 -10.98
C LYS A 322 5.18 30.23 -11.29
N TRP A 323 5.80 29.27 -10.60
CA TRP A 323 5.59 27.84 -10.78
C TRP A 323 5.63 27.13 -9.43
N TRP A 324 4.48 26.70 -8.92
CA TRP A 324 4.40 25.75 -7.81
C TRP A 324 4.75 24.34 -8.27
N HIS A 325 5.25 23.51 -7.35
CA HIS A 325 5.57 22.08 -7.56
C HIS A 325 6.45 21.80 -8.79
N HIS A 326 7.27 22.76 -9.22
CA HIS A 326 8.32 22.51 -10.19
C HIS A 326 9.40 21.62 -9.58
N ASN A 327 10.07 20.84 -10.41
CA ASN A 327 11.27 20.12 -10.01
C ASN A 327 12.49 21.04 -10.12
N LYS A 328 13.49 20.78 -9.28
CA LYS A 328 14.72 21.58 -9.18
C LYS A 328 15.94 20.68 -9.06
N LEU A 329 17.05 21.09 -9.67
CA LEU A 329 18.33 20.41 -9.62
C LEU A 329 19.48 21.40 -9.80
N ILE A 330 20.69 21.00 -9.41
CA ILE A 330 21.92 21.67 -9.82
C ILE A 330 22.41 21.00 -11.10
N HIS A 331 22.54 21.78 -12.18
CA HIS A 331 22.90 21.24 -13.49
C HIS A 331 24.25 20.53 -13.39
N PRO A 332 24.37 19.25 -13.81
CA PRO A 332 25.56 18.43 -13.55
C PRO A 332 26.82 18.85 -14.34
N ILE A 333 26.73 19.90 -15.15
CA ILE A 333 27.79 20.35 -16.05
C ILE A 333 28.06 21.84 -15.82
N THR A 334 27.03 22.68 -15.88
CA THR A 334 27.17 24.14 -15.73
C THR A 334 27.12 24.58 -14.27
N ASN A 335 26.74 23.70 -13.34
CA ASN A 335 26.50 23.99 -11.92
C ASN A 335 25.41 25.06 -11.66
N GLN A 336 24.61 25.38 -12.67
CA GLN A 336 23.52 26.36 -12.56
C GLN A 336 22.29 25.71 -11.93
N ILE A 337 21.52 26.49 -11.16
CA ILE A 337 20.19 26.08 -10.70
C ILE A 337 19.32 25.87 -11.94
N THR A 338 18.74 24.68 -12.05
CA THR A 338 17.89 24.30 -13.18
C THR A 338 16.54 23.82 -12.66
N THR A 339 15.48 24.35 -13.24
CA THR A 339 14.10 24.01 -12.93
C THR A 339 13.42 23.40 -14.14
N LEU A 340 12.42 22.56 -13.89
CA LEU A 340 11.61 21.93 -14.91
C LEU A 340 10.22 21.63 -14.37
N CYS A 341 9.24 21.57 -15.26
CA CYS A 341 7.83 21.39 -14.91
C CYS A 341 7.28 22.54 -14.04
N GLY A 342 6.05 22.40 -13.57
CA GLY A 342 5.41 23.30 -12.60
C GLY A 342 4.07 23.84 -13.09
N TYR A 343 3.32 24.41 -12.15
CA TYR A 343 2.00 24.98 -12.40
C TYR A 343 1.93 26.38 -11.83
N GLY A 344 1.31 27.32 -12.55
CA GLY A 344 1.14 28.70 -12.13
C GLY A 344 0.42 29.50 -13.20
N TYR A 345 -0.23 30.60 -12.80
CA TYR A 345 -1.04 31.44 -13.70
C TYR A 345 -1.98 30.63 -14.61
N TYR A 346 -2.69 29.64 -14.02
CA TYR A 346 -3.62 28.73 -14.70
C TYR A 346 -2.99 27.91 -15.85
N SER A 347 -1.67 27.72 -15.82
CA SER A 347 -0.91 27.02 -16.85
C SER A 347 0.03 25.99 -16.25
N TYR A 348 0.26 24.90 -16.98
CA TYR A 348 1.29 23.90 -16.71
C TYR A 348 2.51 24.18 -17.60
N SER A 349 3.70 23.87 -17.12
CA SER A 349 4.96 24.03 -17.86
C SER A 349 5.62 22.69 -18.09
N ASN A 350 6.32 22.53 -19.22
CA ASN A 350 7.33 21.49 -19.46
C ASN A 350 8.71 22.08 -19.79
N SER A 351 8.87 23.40 -19.72
CA SER A 351 10.15 24.06 -20.00
C SER A 351 11.21 23.64 -18.99
N ILE A 352 12.42 23.38 -19.48
CA ILE A 352 13.63 23.21 -18.67
C ILE A 352 14.38 24.53 -18.71
N LYS A 353 14.63 25.15 -17.55
CA LYS A 353 15.27 26.47 -17.47
C LYS A 353 16.45 26.46 -16.51
N SER A 354 17.57 27.06 -16.91
CA SER A 354 18.72 27.27 -16.04
C SER A 354 18.92 28.75 -15.76
N PHE A 355 19.24 29.07 -14.52
CA PHE A 355 19.57 30.43 -14.11
C PHE A 355 20.99 30.79 -14.54
N ASN A 356 21.13 31.84 -15.37
CA ASN A 356 22.41 32.36 -15.80
C ASN A 356 22.80 33.55 -14.90
N GLU A 357 23.71 33.28 -13.96
CA GLU A 357 24.21 34.25 -12.97
C GLU A 357 24.80 35.52 -13.61
N LYS A 358 25.48 35.41 -14.77
CA LYS A 358 26.09 36.57 -15.43
C LYS A 358 25.05 37.54 -15.98
N SER A 359 23.99 36.99 -16.58
CA SER A 359 22.90 37.78 -17.16
C SER A 359 21.77 38.09 -16.18
N LYS A 360 21.81 37.52 -14.97
CA LYS A 360 20.70 37.49 -14.00
C LYS A 360 19.34 37.16 -14.65
N SER A 361 19.29 36.06 -15.40
CA SER A 361 18.08 35.67 -16.13
C SER A 361 17.93 34.15 -16.23
N TRP A 362 16.69 33.68 -16.29
CA TRP A 362 16.37 32.28 -16.59
C TRP A 362 16.43 32.04 -18.10
N THR A 363 17.27 31.09 -18.51
CA THR A 363 17.44 30.69 -19.91
C THR A 363 16.87 29.31 -20.15
N GLU A 364 16.06 29.16 -21.19
CA GLU A 364 15.48 27.85 -21.54
C GLU A 364 16.52 26.95 -22.22
N LEU A 365 16.60 25.71 -21.74
CA LEU A 365 17.46 24.67 -22.29
C LEU A 365 16.69 23.86 -23.33
N LYS A 366 17.19 23.85 -24.56
CA LYS A 366 16.67 23.00 -25.63
C LYS A 366 17.44 21.69 -25.69
N LEU A 367 16.75 20.59 -25.42
CA LEU A 367 17.26 19.23 -25.56
C LEU A 367 16.60 18.56 -26.77
N LYS A 368 17.29 17.63 -27.41
CA LYS A 368 16.75 16.83 -28.52
C LYS A 368 16.06 15.55 -28.00
N GLY A 369 15.34 14.85 -28.87
CA GLY A 369 14.70 13.57 -28.56
C GLY A 369 13.21 13.73 -28.26
N ASP A 370 12.71 12.92 -27.32
CA ASP A 370 11.30 12.92 -26.94
C ASP A 370 10.92 14.19 -26.15
N LEU A 371 9.64 14.56 -26.19
CA LEU A 371 9.07 15.62 -25.37
C LEU A 371 8.17 15.00 -24.31
N PHE A 372 8.14 15.61 -23.13
CA PHE A 372 7.14 15.31 -22.11
C PHE A 372 6.14 16.46 -22.02
N GLU A 373 4.88 16.12 -21.81
CA GLU A 373 3.80 17.11 -21.78
C GLU A 373 3.88 18.05 -20.56
N PRO A 374 3.35 19.28 -20.65
CA PRO A 374 3.28 20.21 -19.52
C PRO A 374 2.62 19.59 -18.29
N ARG A 375 3.29 19.69 -17.14
CA ARG A 375 2.90 19.00 -15.91
C ARG A 375 3.45 19.64 -14.62
N TYR A 376 2.85 19.32 -13.50
CA TYR A 376 3.39 19.55 -12.14
C TYR A 376 3.21 18.29 -11.28
N CYS A 377 3.69 18.32 -10.03
CA CYS A 377 3.66 17.16 -9.14
C CYS A 377 4.30 15.92 -9.78
N SER A 378 5.46 16.11 -10.41
CA SER A 378 6.29 15.03 -10.96
C SER A 378 7.43 14.70 -10.01
N SER A 379 7.92 13.47 -10.03
CA SER A 379 9.15 13.10 -9.32
C SER A 379 10.38 13.24 -10.21
N LEU A 380 11.47 13.75 -9.64
CA LEU A 380 12.77 13.82 -10.29
C LEU A 380 13.88 13.20 -9.43
N GLY A 381 14.82 12.47 -10.03
CA GLY A 381 15.98 11.95 -9.31
C GLY A 381 17.17 11.64 -10.21
N PHE A 382 18.38 11.79 -9.66
CA PHE A 382 19.62 11.47 -10.36
C PHE A 382 19.84 9.96 -10.48
N SER A 383 20.38 9.53 -11.63
CA SER A 383 20.94 8.19 -11.81
C SER A 383 21.96 7.87 -10.72
N ALA A 384 21.97 6.61 -10.28
CA ALA A 384 22.98 6.10 -9.34
C ALA A 384 24.33 5.88 -10.04
N GLU A 385 24.32 5.58 -11.35
CA GLU A 385 25.50 5.23 -12.15
C GLU A 385 26.13 6.42 -12.88
N ASN A 386 25.33 7.41 -13.29
CA ASN A 386 25.80 8.54 -14.11
C ASN A 386 25.22 9.86 -13.64
N SER A 387 26.05 10.68 -12.99
CA SER A 387 25.66 12.00 -12.46
C SER A 387 25.14 13.00 -13.50
N ASN A 388 25.34 12.76 -14.81
CA ASN A 388 24.78 13.60 -15.88
C ASN A 388 23.35 13.25 -16.26
N VAL A 389 22.80 12.16 -15.71
CA VAL A 389 21.49 11.62 -16.05
C VAL A 389 20.53 11.82 -14.89
N VAL A 390 19.31 12.26 -15.22
CA VAL A 390 18.17 12.30 -14.30
C VAL A 390 16.98 11.57 -14.89
N TYR A 391 16.10 11.07 -14.02
CA TYR A 391 14.86 10.43 -14.38
C TYR A 391 13.68 11.28 -13.89
N LEU A 392 12.69 11.49 -14.77
CA LEU A 392 11.46 12.22 -14.49
C LEU A 392 10.28 11.24 -14.58
N PHE A 393 9.48 11.14 -13.52
CA PHE A 393 8.35 10.23 -13.44
C PHE A 393 7.03 10.96 -13.14
N GLY A 394 6.03 10.63 -13.95
CA GLY A 394 4.63 10.97 -13.76
C GLY A 394 4.30 12.46 -13.72
N GLY A 395 3.16 12.80 -13.13
CA GLY A 395 2.69 14.17 -12.92
C GLY A 395 1.23 14.39 -13.30
N LEU A 396 0.77 15.63 -13.22
CA LEU A 396 -0.58 16.05 -13.64
C LEU A 396 -0.50 17.26 -14.56
N GLY A 397 -1.28 17.29 -15.63
CA GLY A 397 -1.30 18.43 -16.54
C GLY A 397 -2.18 18.19 -17.76
N ASN A 398 -1.81 18.74 -18.91
CA ASN A 398 -2.38 18.38 -20.21
C ASN A 398 -1.44 18.80 -21.33
N SER A 399 -1.61 18.24 -22.52
CA SER A 399 -0.73 18.45 -23.68
C SER A 399 -0.58 19.92 -24.12
N LEU A 400 -1.58 20.76 -23.86
CA LEU A 400 -1.56 22.18 -24.24
C LEU A 400 -1.14 23.10 -23.09
N GLY A 401 -0.90 22.55 -21.90
CA GLY A 401 -0.48 23.28 -20.71
C GLY A 401 -1.48 24.31 -20.18
N LYS A 402 -2.77 24.23 -20.52
CA LYS A 402 -3.79 25.20 -20.07
C LYS A 402 -4.78 24.54 -19.13
N GLN A 403 -4.93 25.03 -17.90
CA GLN A 403 -5.83 24.43 -16.91
C GLN A 403 -7.29 24.35 -17.38
N ILE A 404 -7.74 25.31 -18.19
CA ILE A 404 -9.10 25.34 -18.73
C ILE A 404 -9.48 24.09 -19.54
N LEU A 405 -8.49 23.34 -20.03
CA LEU A 405 -8.67 22.13 -20.82
C LEU A 405 -8.80 20.85 -19.97
N GLY A 406 -8.78 20.97 -18.65
CA GLY A 406 -8.84 19.83 -17.74
C GLY A 406 -7.45 19.30 -17.37
N LYS A 407 -7.45 18.13 -16.72
CA LYS A 407 -6.27 17.52 -16.11
C LYS A 407 -6.18 16.06 -16.54
N GLU A 408 -4.96 15.62 -16.86
CA GLU A 408 -4.57 14.27 -17.22
C GLU A 408 -3.46 13.82 -16.28
N PHE A 409 -3.56 12.58 -15.79
CA PHE A 409 -2.53 11.96 -14.97
C PHE A 409 -1.51 11.27 -15.88
N TYR A 410 -0.24 11.60 -15.69
CA TYR A 410 0.85 10.97 -16.39
C TYR A 410 1.49 9.89 -15.53
N TYR A 411 1.71 8.72 -16.11
CA TYR A 411 2.42 7.59 -15.52
C TYR A 411 3.56 7.11 -16.43
N ASP A 412 4.26 8.06 -17.03
CA ASP A 412 5.40 7.88 -17.90
C ASP A 412 6.73 8.12 -17.16
N LEU A 413 7.78 7.49 -17.66
CA LEU A 413 9.15 7.65 -17.17
C LEU A 413 10.03 8.15 -18.30
N TYR A 414 10.75 9.25 -18.07
CA TYR A 414 11.75 9.79 -18.98
C TYR A 414 13.13 9.71 -18.37
N LYS A 415 14.13 9.53 -19.24
CA LYS A 415 15.55 9.69 -18.97
C LYS A 415 16.04 10.97 -19.65
N ILE A 416 16.64 11.87 -18.90
CA ILE A 416 17.18 13.13 -19.38
C ILE A 416 18.70 13.09 -19.19
N ASP A 417 19.47 13.14 -20.28
CA ASP A 417 20.93 13.16 -20.27
C ASP A 417 21.42 14.57 -20.61
N PHE A 418 21.91 15.30 -19.59
CA PHE A 418 22.38 16.67 -19.75
C PHE A 418 23.70 16.77 -20.53
N LYS A 419 24.49 15.69 -20.59
CA LYS A 419 25.75 15.66 -21.35
C LYS A 419 25.48 15.45 -22.83
N LYS A 420 24.57 14.54 -23.17
CA LYS A 420 24.11 14.31 -24.55
C LYS A 420 23.07 15.34 -25.01
N LYS A 421 22.53 16.13 -24.08
CA LYS A 421 21.43 17.09 -24.28
C LYS A 421 20.21 16.42 -24.89
N GLU A 422 19.85 15.25 -24.37
CA GLU A 422 18.85 14.36 -24.96
C GLU A 422 17.82 13.91 -23.92
N ILE A 423 16.55 13.88 -24.31
CA ILE A 423 15.44 13.33 -23.55
C ILE A 423 14.97 12.05 -24.26
N LYS A 424 14.77 10.98 -23.49
CA LYS A 424 14.25 9.71 -23.97
C LYS A 424 13.13 9.22 -23.07
N LYS A 425 11.94 8.98 -23.64
CA LYS A 425 10.86 8.25 -22.95
C LYS A 425 11.26 6.79 -22.83
N LEU A 426 11.24 6.26 -21.62
CA LEU A 426 11.55 4.84 -21.38
C LEU A 426 10.30 3.99 -21.53
N TRP A 427 9.21 4.41 -20.89
CA TRP A 427 7.93 3.72 -20.97
C TRP A 427 6.79 4.59 -20.41
N GLU A 428 5.57 4.11 -20.57
CA GLU A 428 4.36 4.65 -19.97
C GLU A 428 3.49 3.52 -19.45
N LEU A 429 3.00 3.68 -18.23
CA LEU A 429 2.17 2.70 -17.55
C LEU A 429 0.69 3.00 -17.82
N LYS A 430 0.04 2.14 -18.59
CA LYS A 430 -1.41 2.23 -18.81
C LYS A 430 -2.15 1.92 -17.50
N ARG A 431 -2.97 2.86 -17.05
CA ARG A 431 -3.83 2.70 -15.88
C ARG A 431 -5.27 3.05 -16.23
N ASN A 432 -6.22 2.51 -15.46
CA ASN A 432 -7.62 2.85 -15.61
C ASN A 432 -7.90 4.23 -14.97
N ASP A 433 -9.05 4.81 -15.30
CA ASP A 433 -9.44 6.15 -14.82
C ASP A 433 -9.61 6.25 -13.29
N GLN A 434 -9.67 5.10 -12.60
CA GLN A 434 -9.73 5.03 -11.13
C GLN A 434 -8.35 5.22 -10.48
N PHE A 435 -7.26 4.96 -11.19
CA PHE A 435 -5.91 5.16 -10.68
C PHE A 435 -5.51 6.63 -10.87
N GLN A 436 -5.69 7.43 -9.83
CA GLN A 436 -5.48 8.88 -9.83
C GLN A 436 -4.48 9.28 -8.73
N TYR A 437 -3.23 8.85 -8.91
CA TYR A 437 -2.15 9.05 -7.96
C TYR A 437 -1.12 10.05 -8.49
N LEU A 438 -0.66 10.95 -7.64
CA LEU A 438 0.39 11.91 -7.95
C LEU A 438 1.68 11.58 -7.20
N PRO A 439 2.84 11.65 -7.87
CA PRO A 439 4.11 11.53 -7.20
C PRO A 439 4.52 12.80 -6.44
N VAL A 440 5.38 12.63 -5.44
CA VAL A 440 6.06 13.74 -4.74
C VAL A 440 7.23 14.29 -5.57
N ASN A 441 7.87 15.38 -5.12
CA ASN A 441 8.82 16.13 -5.96
C ASN A 441 10.11 15.35 -6.31
N SER A 442 10.61 14.51 -5.40
CA SER A 442 11.83 13.71 -5.63
C SER A 442 11.54 12.22 -5.73
N LEU A 443 12.38 11.51 -6.47
CA LEU A 443 12.51 10.05 -6.43
C LEU A 443 13.95 9.64 -6.09
N LYS A 444 14.10 8.45 -5.53
CA LYS A 444 15.39 7.81 -5.25
C LYS A 444 15.64 6.68 -6.24
N ILE A 445 16.65 6.84 -7.11
CA ILE A 445 17.16 5.76 -7.97
C ILE A 445 17.98 4.77 -7.14
N THR A 446 17.74 3.49 -7.37
CA THR A 446 18.47 2.35 -6.80
C THR A 446 19.81 2.15 -7.51
N GLU A 447 20.69 1.32 -6.95
CA GLU A 447 21.99 1.01 -7.57
C GLU A 447 21.81 0.35 -8.94
N LYS A 448 22.79 0.54 -9.84
CA LYS A 448 22.74 0.04 -11.23
C LYS A 448 21.55 0.56 -12.05
N ASP A 449 20.86 1.59 -11.59
CA ASP A 449 19.64 2.13 -12.20
C ASP A 449 18.59 1.03 -12.49
N SER A 450 18.37 0.08 -11.57
CA SER A 450 17.43 -1.03 -11.77
C SER A 450 15.97 -0.61 -11.53
N ALA A 451 15.74 0.16 -10.48
CA ALA A 451 14.45 0.63 -10.00
C ALA A 451 14.55 2.04 -9.37
N PHE A 452 13.40 2.60 -9.00
CA PHE A 452 13.28 3.85 -8.26
C PHE A 452 12.19 3.77 -7.19
N TYR A 453 12.32 4.61 -6.17
CA TYR A 453 11.35 4.78 -5.10
C TYR A 453 10.83 6.23 -5.09
N THR A 454 9.53 6.39 -5.02
CA THR A 454 8.86 7.69 -4.78
C THR A 454 7.69 7.48 -3.82
N LEU A 455 7.08 8.56 -3.35
CA LEU A 455 5.78 8.51 -2.68
C LEU A 455 4.70 8.89 -3.68
N LEU A 456 3.58 8.18 -3.63
CA LEU A 456 2.37 8.56 -4.35
C LEU A 456 1.22 8.82 -3.38
N PHE A 457 0.37 9.77 -3.72
CA PHE A 457 -0.87 10.05 -3.00
C PHE A 457 -2.04 10.25 -3.97
N SER A 458 -3.27 9.94 -3.54
CA SER A 458 -4.47 10.28 -4.32
C SER A 458 -4.83 11.74 -4.11
N CYS A 459 -5.12 12.47 -5.19
CA CYS A 459 -5.59 13.85 -5.11
C CYS A 459 -7.11 13.99 -5.23
N GLN A 460 -7.86 12.88 -5.10
CA GLN A 460 -9.33 12.88 -5.16
C GLN A 460 -9.99 13.50 -3.93
N LYS A 461 -9.28 13.48 -2.79
CA LYS A 461 -9.71 14.03 -1.50
C LYS A 461 -8.56 14.85 -0.92
N SER A 462 -8.89 15.88 -0.15
CA SER A 462 -7.89 16.65 0.60
C SER A 462 -7.19 15.77 1.62
N SER A 463 -7.96 15.04 2.43
CA SER A 463 -7.43 14.06 3.37
C SER A 463 -7.12 12.76 2.64
N THR A 464 -5.84 12.48 2.47
CA THR A 464 -5.32 11.37 1.68
C THR A 464 -4.15 10.70 2.42
N HIS A 465 -3.47 9.77 1.74
CA HIS A 465 -2.33 9.07 2.29
C HIS A 465 -1.19 8.98 1.28
N LEU A 466 0.04 9.17 1.74
CA LEU A 466 1.26 8.92 0.99
C LEU A 466 1.66 7.45 1.15
N LYS A 467 1.96 6.78 0.04
CA LYS A 467 2.47 5.41 0.00
C LYS A 467 3.75 5.33 -0.80
N VAL A 468 4.72 4.53 -0.34
CA VAL A 468 5.91 4.24 -1.13
C VAL A 468 5.51 3.47 -2.36
N ALA A 469 5.96 3.92 -3.52
CA ALA A 469 5.87 3.18 -4.76
C ALA A 469 7.28 2.90 -5.29
N LYS A 470 7.55 1.62 -5.57
CA LYS A 470 8.73 1.17 -6.30
C LYS A 470 8.36 1.01 -7.77
N GLY A 471 9.04 1.73 -8.64
CA GLY A 471 8.94 1.58 -10.10
C GLY A 471 10.22 0.99 -10.69
N PHE A 472 10.12 0.24 -11.79
CA PHE A 472 11.29 -0.36 -12.44
C PHE A 472 11.76 0.49 -13.61
N ILE A 473 13.07 0.69 -13.77
CA ILE A 473 13.60 1.60 -14.80
C ILE A 473 13.40 1.00 -16.19
N ASN A 474 13.59 -0.32 -16.34
CA ASN A 474 13.55 -1.02 -17.62
C ASN A 474 12.23 -1.76 -17.91
N ASP A 475 11.25 -1.67 -17.02
CA ASP A 475 9.96 -2.37 -17.15
C ASP A 475 8.82 -1.44 -16.66
N PRO A 476 7.74 -1.23 -17.43
CA PRO A 476 6.57 -0.45 -16.98
C PRO A 476 5.81 -1.17 -15.87
N LYS A 477 6.41 -1.19 -14.67
CA LYS A 477 5.86 -1.80 -13.47
C LYS A 477 6.05 -0.87 -12.30
N LEU A 478 5.00 -0.83 -11.47
CA LEU A 478 4.92 -0.02 -10.26
C LEU A 478 4.20 -0.82 -9.18
N SER A 479 4.78 -0.88 -8.00
CA SER A 479 4.28 -1.61 -6.84
C SER A 479 4.32 -0.74 -5.59
N PHE A 480 3.22 -0.74 -4.83
CA PHE A 480 3.20 -0.11 -3.51
C PHE A 480 3.91 -1.00 -2.49
N ILE A 481 4.63 -0.36 -1.57
CA ILE A 481 5.38 -1.04 -0.50
C ILE A 481 5.00 -0.38 0.82
N GLY A 482 4.82 -1.22 1.84
CA GLY A 482 4.48 -0.81 3.19
C GLY A 482 3.10 -0.17 3.34
N ASP A 483 2.89 0.35 4.54
CA ASP A 483 1.73 1.10 4.95
C ASP A 483 1.79 2.53 4.40
N SER A 484 1.15 3.47 5.08
CA SER A 484 0.94 4.81 4.55
C SER A 484 1.05 5.90 5.60
N ILE A 485 1.49 7.08 5.17
CA ILE A 485 1.52 8.29 5.99
C ILE A 485 0.24 9.09 5.73
N PRO A 486 -0.55 9.46 6.76
CA PRO A 486 -1.64 10.42 6.61
C PRO A 486 -1.14 11.75 6.03
N TYR A 487 -1.84 12.30 5.05
CA TYR A 487 -1.42 13.50 4.34
C TYR A 487 -2.61 14.38 3.97
N GLU A 488 -2.59 15.65 4.40
CA GLU A 488 -3.58 16.64 3.96
C GLU A 488 -3.05 17.39 2.73
N PHE A 489 -3.62 17.07 1.56
CA PHE A 489 -3.28 17.69 0.30
C PHE A 489 -4.23 18.84 -0.04
N VAL A 490 -3.71 20.06 0.01
CA VAL A 490 -4.41 21.30 -0.39
C VAL A 490 -3.63 21.96 -1.53
N ASP A 491 -3.58 21.28 -2.68
CA ASP A 491 -2.92 21.72 -3.93
C ASP A 491 -1.56 22.41 -3.71
N ILE A 492 -1.48 23.73 -3.86
CA ILE A 492 -0.25 24.52 -3.74
C ILE A 492 0.17 24.86 -2.29
N LYS A 493 -0.71 24.59 -1.30
CA LYS A 493 -0.48 24.85 0.13
C LYS A 493 0.08 23.66 0.89
N SER A 494 0.09 22.49 0.26
CA SER A 494 0.71 21.28 0.80
C SER A 494 1.92 20.90 -0.03
N PHE A 495 2.93 20.35 0.61
CA PHE A 495 4.11 19.83 -0.06
C PHE A 495 4.56 18.52 0.58
N ALA A 496 5.07 17.61 -0.23
CA ALA A 496 5.71 16.40 0.26
C ALA A 496 6.93 16.07 -0.60
N ASP A 497 7.91 15.42 0.01
CA ASP A 497 9.14 15.00 -0.65
C ASP A 497 9.71 13.71 -0.05
N LEU A 498 10.62 13.08 -0.77
CA LEU A 498 11.25 11.83 -0.37
C LEU A 498 12.78 11.92 -0.55
N TYR A 499 13.52 11.64 0.53
CA TYR A 499 14.97 11.60 0.51
C TYR A 499 15.52 10.26 0.99
N TYR A 500 16.81 10.05 0.76
CA TYR A 500 17.54 8.88 1.21
C TYR A 500 18.48 9.24 2.36
N TRP A 501 18.21 8.69 3.54
CA TRP A 501 19.05 8.76 4.72
C TRP A 501 20.09 7.63 4.66
N LYS A 502 21.32 7.98 4.28
CA LYS A 502 22.36 7.03 3.88
C LYS A 502 22.93 6.23 5.07
N SER A 503 23.22 6.89 6.19
CA SER A 503 23.79 6.26 7.40
C SER A 503 22.84 5.23 8.03
N GLU A 504 21.56 5.56 8.08
CA GLU A 504 20.52 4.66 8.61
C GLU A 504 19.98 3.65 7.59
N ASN A 505 20.36 3.79 6.32
CA ASN A 505 19.76 3.04 5.22
C ASN A 505 18.21 3.12 5.21
N LYS A 506 17.66 4.33 5.32
CA LYS A 506 16.22 4.59 5.36
C LYS A 506 15.81 5.56 4.27
N LEU A 507 14.57 5.44 3.81
CA LEU A 507 13.90 6.53 3.12
C LEU A 507 13.31 7.47 4.17
N ILE A 508 13.39 8.77 3.93
CA ILE A 508 12.78 9.79 4.79
C ILE A 508 11.78 10.62 3.98
N ALA A 509 10.52 10.59 4.39
CA ALA A 509 9.45 11.39 3.84
C ALA A 509 9.31 12.69 4.62
N LEU A 510 9.19 13.81 3.91
CA LEU A 510 8.78 15.10 4.48
C LEU A 510 7.38 15.45 4.00
N THR A 511 6.58 15.97 4.92
CA THR A 511 5.26 16.54 4.64
C THR A 511 5.22 17.94 5.23
N SER A 512 4.67 18.90 4.50
CA SER A 512 4.41 20.25 4.94
C SER A 512 2.98 20.61 4.58
N GLN A 513 2.22 21.11 5.54
CA GLN A 513 0.82 21.48 5.37
C GLN A 513 0.48 22.67 6.26
N GLU A 514 -0.43 23.51 5.77
CA GLU A 514 -1.02 24.62 6.54
C GLU A 514 -1.97 24.03 7.60
N THR A 515 -1.80 24.44 8.86
CA THR A 515 -2.63 23.98 9.99
C THR A 515 -3.66 25.00 10.44
N ASP A 516 -3.37 26.28 10.25
CA ASP A 516 -4.26 27.40 10.55
C ASP A 516 -4.11 28.43 9.43
N ALA A 517 -5.17 28.63 8.66
CA ALA A 517 -5.17 29.54 7.53
C ALA A 517 -5.21 31.02 7.94
N ASP A 518 -5.75 31.33 9.12
CA ASP A 518 -5.84 32.71 9.62
C ASP A 518 -4.50 33.15 10.22
N ALA A 519 -3.80 32.22 10.89
CA ALA A 519 -2.48 32.46 11.47
C ALA A 519 -1.31 32.11 10.53
N GLU A 520 -1.59 31.62 9.31
CA GLU A 520 -0.62 31.11 8.33
C GLU A 520 0.41 30.13 8.95
N THR A 521 -0.01 29.30 9.89
CA THR A 521 0.90 28.34 10.55
C THR A 521 1.04 27.07 9.75
N TYR A 522 2.25 26.50 9.74
CA TYR A 522 2.58 25.29 9.00
C TYR A 522 3.14 24.23 9.94
N GLU A 523 2.70 23.00 9.74
CA GLU A 523 3.32 21.82 10.32
C GLU A 523 4.22 21.16 9.28
N VAL A 524 5.42 20.76 9.71
CA VAL A 524 6.30 19.87 8.96
C VAL A 524 6.51 18.58 9.74
N SER A 525 6.11 17.46 9.15
CA SER A 525 6.26 16.13 9.75
C SER A 525 7.20 15.27 8.92
N MET A 526 8.10 14.56 9.60
CA MET A 526 9.13 13.69 9.02
C MET A 526 8.86 12.24 9.43
N TYR A 527 8.95 11.34 8.46
CA TYR A 527 8.71 9.92 8.66
C TYR A 527 9.84 9.13 8.01
N SER A 528 10.18 7.96 8.56
CA SER A 528 11.20 7.08 7.98
C SER A 528 10.70 5.65 7.83
N ILE A 529 11.21 4.97 6.80
CA ILE A 529 10.97 3.55 6.54
C ILE A 529 12.26 2.93 6.03
N SER A 530 12.51 1.65 6.32
CA SER A 530 13.75 0.99 5.91
C SER A 530 13.86 0.89 4.39
N TYR A 531 15.00 1.29 3.86
CA TYR A 531 15.27 1.26 2.43
C TYR A 531 15.91 -0.07 2.07
N GLU A 532 15.23 -0.82 1.21
CA GLU A 532 15.83 -1.96 0.53
C GLU A 532 16.34 -1.50 -0.84
N PRO A 533 17.66 -1.51 -1.08
CA PRO A 533 18.21 -1.03 -2.33
C PRO A 533 17.79 -1.85 -3.55
N GLY A 534 17.19 -3.03 -3.36
CA GLY A 534 16.83 -3.94 -4.44
C GLY A 534 18.08 -4.33 -5.21
N ALA A 535 18.90 -5.19 -4.61
CA ALA A 535 19.85 -5.98 -5.38
C ALA A 535 19.26 -7.40 -5.48
N ASP A 536 19.31 -7.96 -6.68
CA ASP A 536 19.26 -9.41 -6.91
C ASP A 536 20.42 -10.06 -6.13
N ILE A 537 20.33 -10.13 -4.81
CA ILE A 537 21.02 -11.17 -4.07
C ILE A 537 20.13 -12.39 -4.29
N GLU A 538 20.25 -12.98 -5.48
CA GLU A 538 20.13 -14.42 -5.59
C GLU A 538 21.06 -14.98 -4.50
N LEU A 539 20.50 -15.27 -3.33
CA LEU A 539 21.04 -16.33 -2.51
C LEU A 539 21.03 -17.51 -3.46
N ASN A 540 22.20 -17.79 -4.02
CA ASN A 540 22.46 -18.83 -5.00
C ASN A 540 22.34 -20.17 -4.26
N MET A 541 21.12 -20.47 -3.82
CA MET A 541 20.69 -21.71 -3.25
C MET A 541 20.02 -22.43 -4.40
N GLU A 542 20.87 -23.13 -5.15
CA GLU A 542 20.59 -23.98 -6.30
C GLU A 542 20.60 -23.31 -7.70
N SER A 543 21.81 -23.14 -8.24
CA SER A 543 22.06 -23.52 -9.63
C SER A 543 22.56 -24.96 -9.73
N HIS A 544 21.97 -25.90 -8.97
CA HIS A 544 21.96 -27.29 -9.41
C HIS A 544 20.75 -27.45 -10.31
N SER A 545 20.93 -27.14 -11.59
CA SER A 545 19.96 -27.54 -12.59
C SER A 545 19.72 -29.04 -12.41
N LEU A 546 18.45 -29.45 -12.23
CA LEU A 546 18.08 -30.86 -12.14
C LEU A 546 18.87 -31.67 -13.19
N PRO A 547 19.55 -32.77 -12.80
CA PRO A 547 20.28 -33.62 -13.73
C PRO A 547 19.45 -33.87 -14.98
N LEU A 548 20.10 -33.91 -16.15
CA LEU A 548 19.41 -34.09 -17.44
C LEU A 548 18.45 -35.29 -17.40
N SER A 549 18.82 -36.35 -16.70
CA SER A 549 17.97 -37.53 -16.46
C SER A 549 16.65 -37.21 -15.75
N ILE A 550 16.65 -36.33 -14.75
CA ILE A 550 15.45 -35.89 -14.03
C ILE A 550 14.61 -34.96 -14.90
N LYS A 551 15.23 -34.06 -15.67
CA LYS A 551 14.51 -33.23 -16.66
C LYS A 551 13.85 -34.09 -17.73
N LEU A 552 14.56 -35.07 -18.26
CA LEU A 552 14.05 -36.04 -19.22
C LEU A 552 12.94 -36.90 -18.60
N PHE A 553 13.05 -37.28 -17.33
CA PHE A 553 11.98 -37.97 -16.61
C PHE A 553 10.71 -37.13 -16.51
N TYR A 554 10.80 -35.84 -16.15
CA TYR A 554 9.62 -34.96 -16.10
C TYR A 554 9.04 -34.66 -17.49
N ILE A 555 9.87 -34.52 -18.52
CA ILE A 555 9.43 -34.38 -19.92
C ILE A 555 8.70 -35.66 -20.37
N PHE A 556 9.24 -36.82 -20.06
CA PHE A 556 8.64 -38.11 -20.35
C PHE A 556 7.33 -38.32 -19.60
N LEU A 557 7.28 -37.95 -18.31
CA LEU A 557 6.08 -38.00 -17.48
C LEU A 557 4.99 -37.06 -18.01
N ALA A 558 5.37 -35.85 -18.43
CA ALA A 558 4.46 -34.90 -19.08
C ALA A 558 3.95 -35.42 -20.43
N GLY A 559 4.81 -36.10 -21.20
CA GLY A 559 4.44 -36.77 -22.46
C GLY A 559 3.47 -37.93 -22.24
N ILE A 560 3.71 -38.79 -21.24
CA ILE A 560 2.79 -39.85 -20.85
C ILE A 560 1.46 -39.27 -20.38
N LEU A 561 1.47 -38.22 -19.56
CA LEU A 561 0.25 -37.54 -19.12
C LEU A 561 -0.54 -36.96 -20.29
N LEU A 562 0.14 -36.37 -21.29
CA LEU A 562 -0.48 -35.90 -22.52
C LEU A 562 -1.10 -37.04 -23.33
N LEU A 563 -0.38 -38.15 -23.52
CA LEU A 563 -0.89 -39.34 -24.20
C LEU A 563 -2.06 -39.96 -23.44
N LEU A 564 -2.02 -39.97 -22.11
CA LEU A 564 -3.11 -40.44 -21.26
C LEU A 564 -4.33 -39.52 -21.37
N VAL A 565 -4.14 -38.19 -21.44
CA VAL A 565 -5.21 -37.22 -21.71
C VAL A 565 -5.81 -37.43 -23.10
N PHE A 566 -5.01 -37.70 -24.13
CA PHE A 566 -5.50 -38.00 -25.48
C PHE A 566 -6.23 -39.35 -25.55
N TYR A 567 -5.71 -40.39 -24.90
CA TYR A 567 -6.34 -41.70 -24.80
C TYR A 567 -7.66 -41.66 -24.02
N VAL A 568 -7.69 -40.97 -22.88
CA VAL A 568 -8.90 -40.73 -22.09
C VAL A 568 -9.87 -39.86 -22.88
N ARG A 569 -9.43 -38.81 -23.59
CA ARG A 569 -10.30 -38.02 -24.48
C ARG A 569 -10.87 -38.83 -25.64
N GLY A 570 -10.13 -39.81 -26.17
CA GLY A 570 -10.61 -40.74 -27.20
C GLY A 570 -11.72 -41.66 -26.66
N LYS A 571 -11.54 -42.21 -25.45
CA LYS A 571 -12.56 -43.03 -24.78
C LYS A 571 -13.75 -42.22 -24.28
N VAL A 572 -13.52 -40.98 -23.85
CA VAL A 572 -14.54 -40.06 -23.36
C VAL A 572 -15.35 -39.48 -24.53
N LYS A 573 -14.77 -39.17 -25.70
CA LYS A 573 -15.55 -38.80 -26.91
C LYS A 573 -16.45 -39.93 -27.41
N ALA A 574 -16.02 -41.19 -27.28
CA ALA A 574 -16.84 -42.35 -27.60
C ALA A 574 -18.00 -42.56 -26.60
N ARG A 575 -17.84 -42.10 -25.35
CA ARG A 575 -18.86 -42.17 -24.28
C ARG A 575 -19.77 -40.92 -24.21
N ILE A 576 -19.26 -39.74 -24.57
CA ILE A 576 -19.96 -38.43 -24.56
C ILE A 576 -20.93 -38.26 -25.74
N LYS A 577 -20.96 -39.16 -26.72
CA LYS A 577 -22.08 -39.19 -27.68
C LYS A 577 -23.42 -39.54 -26.99
N ASN A 578 -23.39 -40.12 -25.78
CA ASN A 578 -24.59 -40.55 -25.05
C ASN A 578 -24.91 -39.79 -23.75
N GLU A 579 -24.07 -38.88 -23.25
CA GLU A 579 -24.43 -38.08 -22.06
C GLU A 579 -23.90 -36.65 -22.20
N LYS A 580 -24.82 -35.72 -22.49
CA LYS A 580 -24.59 -34.29 -22.31
C LYS A 580 -24.60 -34.00 -20.81
N ILE A 581 -23.52 -33.43 -20.29
CA ILE A 581 -23.51 -32.79 -18.97
C ILE A 581 -23.21 -31.31 -19.17
N GLU A 582 -24.20 -30.51 -18.79
CA GLU A 582 -24.20 -29.06 -18.73
C GLU A 582 -23.16 -28.53 -17.74
N LYS A 583 -22.56 -27.39 -18.07
CA LYS A 583 -21.84 -26.56 -17.12
C LYS A 583 -22.89 -25.76 -16.33
N THR A 584 -22.95 -25.95 -15.02
CA THR A 584 -23.80 -25.13 -14.15
C THR A 584 -23.16 -23.76 -13.93
N PRO A 585 -23.84 -22.65 -14.21
CA PRO A 585 -23.47 -21.33 -13.71
C PRO A 585 -23.83 -21.21 -12.22
N ILE A 586 -22.94 -20.56 -11.46
CA ILE A 586 -23.27 -20.03 -10.14
C ILE A 586 -24.22 -18.85 -10.42
N PHE A 587 -25.43 -18.92 -9.89
CA PHE A 587 -26.60 -18.11 -10.23
C PHE A 587 -27.21 -18.36 -11.61
N THR A 588 -27.95 -19.46 -11.70
CA THR A 588 -29.17 -19.49 -12.52
C THR A 588 -30.36 -19.34 -11.58
N ILE A 589 -31.15 -18.29 -11.79
CA ILE A 589 -32.58 -18.29 -11.43
C ILE A 589 -33.10 -19.65 -11.91
N PRO A 590 -33.83 -20.44 -11.09
CA PRO A 590 -34.53 -21.60 -11.61
C PRO A 590 -35.24 -21.14 -12.89
N GLU A 591 -34.99 -21.79 -14.03
CA GLU A 591 -35.38 -21.36 -15.40
C GLU A 591 -36.90 -21.12 -15.57
N LYS A 592 -37.67 -21.30 -14.50
CA LYS A 592 -39.12 -21.22 -14.38
C LYS A 592 -39.65 -20.08 -13.49
N LEU A 593 -38.81 -19.16 -12.98
CA LEU A 593 -39.19 -18.27 -11.88
C LEU A 593 -39.61 -16.83 -12.23
N SER A 594 -39.69 -16.39 -13.48
CA SER A 594 -40.16 -15.01 -13.71
C SER A 594 -40.61 -14.70 -15.12
N THR A 595 -41.87 -14.28 -15.23
CA THR A 595 -42.42 -13.53 -16.37
C THR A 595 -42.44 -12.02 -16.14
N TYR A 596 -42.07 -11.55 -14.94
CA TYR A 596 -42.06 -10.12 -14.61
C TYR A 596 -40.81 -9.43 -15.17
N GLU A 597 -41.02 -8.50 -16.10
CA GLU A 597 -39.99 -7.61 -16.62
C GLU A 597 -40.07 -6.26 -15.92
N ILE A 598 -38.93 -5.76 -15.45
CA ILE A 598 -38.87 -4.46 -14.77
C ILE A 598 -39.19 -3.36 -15.78
N PRO A 599 -40.21 -2.51 -15.52
CA PRO A 599 -40.56 -1.43 -16.42
C PRO A 599 -39.38 -0.47 -16.65
N GLN A 600 -39.11 -0.15 -17.92
CA GLN A 600 -38.11 0.85 -18.31
C GLN A 600 -38.74 2.17 -18.77
N LEU A 601 -40.07 2.23 -18.97
CA LEU A 601 -40.77 3.44 -19.37
C LEU A 601 -41.05 4.31 -18.14
N ASN A 602 -40.64 5.58 -18.14
CA ASN A 602 -40.82 6.50 -17.01
C ASN A 602 -40.41 5.87 -15.67
N SER A 603 -39.21 5.29 -15.60
CA SER A 603 -38.80 4.47 -14.46
C SER A 603 -37.62 5.05 -13.68
N ILE A 604 -37.71 5.01 -12.36
CA ILE A 604 -36.67 5.34 -11.39
C ILE A 604 -36.29 4.06 -10.66
N LEU A 605 -35.05 3.62 -10.84
CA LEU A 605 -34.53 2.41 -10.25
C LEU A 605 -33.44 2.75 -9.22
N LEU A 606 -33.61 2.32 -7.98
CA LEU A 606 -32.73 2.59 -6.86
C LEU A 606 -32.05 1.31 -6.34
N PHE A 607 -32.63 0.11 -6.56
CA PHE A 607 -32.00 -1.17 -6.18
C PHE A 607 -30.96 -1.60 -7.22
N GLY A 608 -29.80 -2.08 -6.77
CA GLY A 608 -28.69 -2.45 -7.65
C GLY A 608 -27.91 -1.28 -8.26
N GLY A 609 -28.27 -0.04 -7.92
CA GLY A 609 -27.67 1.18 -8.43
C GLY A 609 -28.73 2.21 -8.84
N PHE A 610 -28.34 3.49 -8.88
CA PHE A 610 -29.22 4.58 -9.30
C PHE A 610 -29.32 4.62 -10.83
N GLN A 611 -30.49 4.33 -11.39
CA GLN A 611 -30.79 4.46 -12.82
C GLN A 611 -32.13 5.17 -13.04
N VAL A 612 -32.21 5.97 -14.10
CA VAL A 612 -33.41 6.73 -14.46
C VAL A 612 -33.64 6.62 -15.96
N PHE A 613 -34.87 6.29 -16.35
CA PHE A 613 -35.29 6.15 -17.74
C PHE A 613 -36.44 7.11 -18.07
N ASP A 614 -36.36 7.70 -19.26
CA ASP A 614 -37.33 8.68 -19.76
C ASP A 614 -38.62 8.04 -20.31
N ASN A 615 -39.49 8.89 -20.86
CA ASN A 615 -40.73 8.52 -21.52
C ASN A 615 -40.56 7.76 -22.86
N ASN A 616 -39.32 7.47 -23.27
CA ASN A 616 -38.99 6.62 -24.42
C ASN A 616 -38.16 5.39 -24.01
N SER A 617 -38.11 5.07 -22.70
CA SER A 617 -37.30 3.99 -22.12
C SER A 617 -35.80 4.13 -22.35
N LYS A 618 -35.31 5.36 -22.55
CA LYS A 618 -33.88 5.64 -22.68
C LYS A 618 -33.28 5.99 -21.33
N ASP A 619 -32.12 5.39 -21.04
CA ASP A 619 -31.34 5.71 -19.84
C ASP A 619 -30.84 7.17 -19.89
N ILE A 620 -31.31 7.98 -18.94
CA ILE A 620 -30.94 9.39 -18.75
C ILE A 620 -30.16 9.60 -17.44
N THR A 621 -29.69 8.53 -16.79
CA THR A 621 -28.93 8.56 -15.53
C THR A 621 -27.72 9.50 -15.61
N TYR A 622 -27.06 9.56 -16.76
CA TYR A 622 -25.88 10.42 -17.01
C TYR A 622 -26.17 11.91 -16.84
N ARG A 623 -27.43 12.34 -16.91
CA ARG A 623 -27.82 13.76 -16.72
C ARG A 623 -27.78 14.17 -15.24
N PHE A 624 -27.76 13.22 -14.31
CA PHE A 624 -27.70 13.47 -12.87
C PHE A 624 -26.25 13.59 -12.40
N SER A 625 -25.69 14.81 -12.47
CA SER A 625 -24.42 15.14 -11.81
C SER A 625 -24.46 14.80 -10.31
N PRO A 626 -23.33 14.59 -9.60
CA PRO A 626 -23.33 14.16 -8.20
C PRO A 626 -24.25 14.97 -7.29
N THR A 627 -24.16 16.31 -7.35
CA THR A 627 -25.02 17.20 -6.55
C THR A 627 -26.50 17.14 -6.96
N LEU A 628 -26.80 17.00 -8.26
CA LEU A 628 -28.18 16.84 -8.72
C LEU A 628 -28.77 15.49 -8.32
N LYS A 629 -27.93 14.45 -8.31
CA LYS A 629 -28.30 13.10 -7.88
C LYS A 629 -28.62 13.08 -6.39
N GLU A 630 -27.77 13.66 -5.55
CA GLU A 630 -28.04 13.76 -4.12
C GLU A 630 -29.26 14.65 -3.81
N LEU A 631 -29.41 15.78 -4.50
CA LEU A 631 -30.61 16.62 -4.37
C LEU A 631 -31.89 15.88 -4.77
N PHE A 632 -31.84 15.12 -5.88
CA PHE A 632 -32.96 14.28 -6.32
C PHE A 632 -33.31 13.23 -5.26
N LEU A 633 -32.31 12.50 -4.75
CA LEU A 633 -32.51 11.45 -3.75
C LEU A 633 -33.02 12.01 -2.43
N LEU A 634 -32.51 13.16 -1.96
CA LEU A 634 -33.04 13.83 -0.78
C LEU A 634 -34.52 14.17 -0.95
N ILE A 635 -34.93 14.75 -2.08
CA ILE A 635 -36.34 15.09 -2.27
C ILE A 635 -37.18 13.82 -2.40
N LEU A 636 -36.74 12.84 -3.19
CA LEU A 636 -37.47 11.59 -3.42
C LEU A 636 -37.65 10.77 -2.12
N LEU A 637 -36.56 10.47 -1.41
CA LEU A 637 -36.59 9.58 -0.24
C LEU A 637 -37.41 10.19 0.91
N TYR A 638 -37.27 11.48 1.19
CA TYR A 638 -38.10 12.17 2.18
C TYR A 638 -39.56 12.34 1.73
N SER A 639 -39.84 12.31 0.42
CA SER A 639 -41.23 12.30 -0.07
C SER A 639 -41.86 10.92 0.09
N LEU A 640 -41.09 9.84 -0.10
CA LEU A 640 -41.56 8.47 0.04
C LEU A 640 -41.68 8.00 1.50
N GLU A 641 -40.92 8.58 2.43
CA GLU A 641 -40.92 8.14 3.84
C GLU A 641 -42.21 8.52 4.60
N ASP A 642 -42.54 9.80 4.69
CA ASP A 642 -43.70 10.29 5.46
C ASP A 642 -44.59 11.28 4.68
N GLY A 643 -44.33 11.46 3.38
CA GLY A 643 -45.08 12.38 2.52
C GLY A 643 -44.85 13.87 2.81
N LYS A 644 -43.96 14.23 3.75
CA LYS A 644 -43.69 15.63 4.12
C LYS A 644 -42.57 16.25 3.29
N GLY A 645 -41.72 15.46 2.65
CA GLY A 645 -40.59 15.97 1.88
C GLY A 645 -39.53 16.60 2.76
N ILE A 646 -38.59 17.34 2.15
CA ILE A 646 -37.40 17.84 2.84
C ILE A 646 -37.39 19.37 2.90
N SER A 647 -37.04 19.93 4.06
CA SER A 647 -36.97 21.37 4.23
C SER A 647 -35.77 21.97 3.50
N SER A 648 -35.93 23.23 3.08
CA SER A 648 -34.86 24.03 2.48
C SER A 648 -33.57 24.07 3.33
N ARG A 649 -33.71 24.07 4.65
CA ARG A 649 -32.61 24.06 5.62
C ARG A 649 -31.87 22.72 5.62
N ARG A 650 -32.58 21.58 5.67
CA ARG A 650 -31.95 20.25 5.65
C ARG A 650 -31.22 19.98 4.33
N ILE A 651 -31.77 20.42 3.20
CA ILE A 651 -31.06 20.35 1.91
C ILE A 651 -29.72 21.10 1.99
N GLN A 652 -29.69 22.29 2.60
CA GLN A 652 -28.45 23.05 2.79
C GLN A 652 -27.49 22.32 3.73
N GLU A 653 -27.95 21.82 4.87
CA GLU A 653 -27.13 21.09 5.83
C GLU A 653 -26.46 19.87 5.18
N TYR A 654 -27.15 19.16 4.29
CA TYR A 654 -26.60 17.99 3.60
C TYR A 654 -25.71 18.32 2.40
N LEU A 655 -26.13 19.24 1.52
CA LEU A 655 -25.42 19.48 0.26
C LEU A 655 -24.41 20.64 0.32
N TRP A 656 -24.64 21.60 1.21
CA TRP A 656 -23.88 22.85 1.28
C TRP A 656 -23.69 23.33 2.74
N PRO A 657 -23.16 22.50 3.67
CA PRO A 657 -23.01 22.86 5.08
C PRO A 657 -22.16 24.11 5.30
N ASP A 658 -21.14 24.30 4.46
CA ASP A 658 -20.17 25.42 4.57
C ASP A 658 -20.60 26.69 3.84
N LYS A 659 -21.85 26.76 3.33
CA LYS A 659 -22.34 27.94 2.59
C LYS A 659 -23.30 28.75 3.45
N SER A 660 -23.15 30.07 3.38
CA SER A 660 -24.14 30.99 3.94
C SER A 660 -25.51 30.77 3.32
N GLU A 661 -26.57 31.10 4.06
CA GLU A 661 -27.97 30.87 3.64
C GLU A 661 -28.27 31.45 2.25
N ASP A 662 -27.78 32.65 1.93
CA ASP A 662 -27.98 33.29 0.62
C ASP A 662 -27.31 32.50 -0.52
N LYS A 663 -26.09 32.01 -0.31
CA LYS A 663 -25.35 31.23 -1.32
C LYS A 663 -25.98 29.84 -1.49
N ALA A 664 -26.38 29.19 -0.40
CA ALA A 664 -27.07 27.92 -0.44
C ALA A 664 -28.44 28.03 -1.12
N LYS A 665 -29.20 29.11 -0.86
CA LYS A 665 -30.47 29.40 -1.52
C LYS A 665 -30.30 29.56 -3.04
N ASN A 666 -29.28 30.31 -3.48
CA ASN A 666 -28.98 30.47 -4.90
C ASN A 666 -28.57 29.14 -5.55
N ASN A 667 -27.69 28.37 -4.91
CA ASN A 667 -27.27 27.05 -5.39
C ASN A 667 -28.45 26.08 -5.50
N ARG A 668 -29.33 26.05 -4.49
CA ARG A 668 -30.56 25.25 -4.51
C ARG A 668 -31.45 25.67 -5.67
N GLY A 669 -31.70 26.96 -5.87
CA GLY A 669 -32.52 27.47 -6.96
C GLY A 669 -32.02 27.02 -8.35
N VAL A 670 -30.71 27.12 -8.59
CA VAL A 670 -30.09 26.68 -9.84
C VAL A 670 -30.21 25.17 -10.03
N ASN A 671 -29.93 24.37 -8.98
CA ASN A 671 -29.99 22.92 -9.06
C ASN A 671 -31.42 22.38 -9.18
N ILE A 672 -32.40 22.98 -8.50
CA ILE A 672 -33.83 22.66 -8.68
C ILE A 672 -34.27 22.96 -10.12
N LYS A 673 -33.85 24.08 -10.71
CA LYS A 673 -34.17 24.41 -12.11
C LYS A 673 -33.61 23.36 -13.07
N LYS A 674 -32.34 22.96 -12.89
CA LYS A 674 -31.72 21.90 -13.69
C LYS A 674 -32.42 20.56 -13.48
N LEU A 675 -32.76 20.23 -12.23
CA LEU A 675 -33.43 18.99 -11.90
C LEU A 675 -34.81 18.90 -12.56
N ARG A 676 -35.62 19.97 -12.48
CA ARG A 676 -36.92 20.05 -13.19
C ARG A 676 -36.77 19.81 -14.70
N SER A 677 -35.77 20.41 -15.33
CA SER A 677 -35.48 20.19 -16.76
C SER A 677 -35.02 18.76 -17.11
N ILE A 678 -34.53 17.99 -16.14
CA ILE A 678 -34.26 16.56 -16.34
C ILE A 678 -35.55 15.76 -16.16
N LEU A 679 -36.37 16.12 -15.17
CA LEU A 679 -37.62 15.44 -14.85
C LEU A 679 -38.73 15.67 -15.89
N GLU A 680 -38.64 16.73 -16.70
CA GLU A 680 -39.51 16.95 -17.87
C GLU A 680 -39.46 15.77 -18.87
N ASP A 681 -38.34 15.05 -18.95
CA ASP A 681 -38.20 13.86 -19.80
C ASP A 681 -38.95 12.63 -19.21
N ILE A 682 -39.34 12.69 -17.93
CA ILE A 682 -40.03 11.61 -17.20
C ILE A 682 -41.48 12.04 -16.98
N GLN A 683 -42.37 11.58 -17.84
CA GLN A 683 -43.77 12.00 -17.79
C GLN A 683 -44.43 11.51 -16.50
N GLY A 684 -44.89 12.45 -15.65
CA GLY A 684 -45.57 12.16 -14.39
C GLY A 684 -44.74 12.36 -13.13
N VAL A 685 -43.54 12.96 -13.24
CA VAL A 685 -42.73 13.36 -12.07
C VAL A 685 -42.72 14.88 -11.91
N GLU A 686 -43.16 15.37 -10.76
CA GLU A 686 -43.17 16.80 -10.44
C GLU A 686 -42.45 17.11 -9.12
N ILE A 687 -41.69 18.21 -9.07
CA ILE A 687 -41.15 18.78 -7.83
C ILE A 687 -41.96 20.00 -7.40
N THR A 688 -42.65 19.88 -6.28
CA THR A 688 -43.42 20.96 -5.66
C THR A 688 -42.70 21.52 -4.43
N PHE A 689 -43.02 22.77 -4.10
CA PHE A 689 -42.56 23.42 -2.88
C PHE A 689 -43.78 23.95 -2.13
N ASP A 690 -44.13 23.29 -1.02
CA ASP A 690 -45.29 23.63 -0.20
C ASP A 690 -44.90 23.65 1.28
N ASN A 691 -45.45 24.61 2.04
CA ASN A 691 -45.25 24.75 3.48
C ASN A 691 -43.76 24.70 3.93
N ASN A 692 -42.85 25.27 3.15
CA ASN A 692 -41.38 25.23 3.33
C ASN A 692 -40.66 23.89 3.07
N TYR A 693 -41.36 22.91 2.49
CA TYR A 693 -40.80 21.60 2.14
C TYR A 693 -40.82 21.36 0.62
N TRP A 694 -39.74 20.76 0.13
CA TRP A 694 -39.61 20.26 -1.23
C TRP A 694 -40.10 18.82 -1.28
N LYS A 695 -41.04 18.56 -2.20
CA LYS A 695 -41.66 17.24 -2.39
C LYS A 695 -41.56 16.80 -3.84
N MET A 696 -41.46 15.49 -4.04
CA MET A 696 -41.60 14.86 -5.33
C MET A 696 -42.95 14.15 -5.39
N ILE A 697 -43.73 14.45 -6.42
CA ILE A 697 -44.99 13.77 -6.72
C ILE A 697 -44.72 12.82 -7.88
N LEU A 698 -45.06 11.54 -7.68
CA LEU A 698 -45.00 10.50 -8.70
C LEU A 698 -46.42 10.12 -9.10
N GLU A 699 -46.79 10.33 -10.36
CA GLU A 699 -48.05 9.85 -10.90
C GLU A 699 -48.06 8.33 -11.07
N LYS A 700 -49.26 7.74 -11.25
CA LYS A 700 -49.44 6.28 -11.32
C LYS A 700 -48.70 5.60 -12.48
N ASN A 701 -48.37 6.35 -13.52
CA ASN A 701 -47.66 5.87 -14.71
C ASN A 701 -46.13 5.88 -14.56
N VAL A 702 -45.60 6.39 -13.43
CA VAL A 702 -44.17 6.39 -13.13
C VAL A 702 -43.83 5.16 -12.30
N PHE A 703 -42.90 4.34 -12.79
CA PHE A 703 -42.40 3.21 -12.01
C PHE A 703 -41.24 3.65 -11.11
N CYS A 704 -41.35 3.45 -9.81
CA CYS A 704 -40.25 3.64 -8.87
C CYS A 704 -40.08 2.35 -8.08
N ASP A 705 -38.93 1.69 -8.18
CA ASP A 705 -38.73 0.37 -7.60
C ASP A 705 -38.84 0.38 -6.07
N LEU A 706 -38.29 1.40 -5.40
CA LEU A 706 -38.45 1.61 -3.96
C LEU A 706 -39.91 1.83 -3.56
N ALA A 707 -40.65 2.67 -4.30
CA ALA A 707 -42.06 2.91 -4.01
C ALA A 707 -42.91 1.66 -4.25
N SER A 708 -42.60 0.86 -5.28
CA SER A 708 -43.28 -0.41 -5.53
C SER A 708 -43.07 -1.41 -4.40
N ILE A 709 -41.82 -1.55 -3.92
CA ILE A 709 -41.49 -2.40 -2.76
C ILE A 709 -42.24 -1.91 -1.50
N GLN A 710 -42.20 -0.62 -1.18
CA GLN A 710 -42.88 -0.07 0.00
C GLN A 710 -44.40 -0.27 -0.04
N ASN A 711 -45.04 -0.04 -1.19
CA ASN A 711 -46.47 -0.27 -1.37
C ASN A 711 -46.83 -1.75 -1.25
N SER A 712 -45.98 -2.62 -1.82
CA SER A 712 -46.19 -4.06 -1.75
C SER A 712 -46.11 -4.53 -0.30
N ILE A 713 -45.09 -4.12 0.47
CA ILE A 713 -44.94 -4.43 1.90
C ILE A 713 -46.13 -3.89 2.71
N ALA A 714 -46.55 -2.65 2.46
CA ALA A 714 -47.67 -2.02 3.18
C ALA A 714 -49.02 -2.72 2.93
N SER A 715 -49.19 -3.40 1.79
CA SER A 715 -50.44 -4.07 1.41
C SER A 715 -50.69 -5.43 2.09
N GLN A 716 -49.84 -5.85 3.05
CA GLN A 716 -49.91 -7.13 3.79
C GLN A 716 -49.98 -8.36 2.86
N ILE A 717 -48.84 -8.67 2.23
CA ILE A 717 -48.70 -9.75 1.23
C ILE A 717 -49.14 -11.11 1.79
N THR A 718 -49.94 -11.84 1.00
CA THR A 718 -50.41 -13.19 1.30
C THR A 718 -49.81 -14.23 0.35
N ASN A 719 -49.90 -15.53 0.68
CA ASN A 719 -49.41 -16.61 -0.18
C ASN A 719 -50.10 -16.69 -1.56
N SER A 720 -51.23 -16.00 -1.75
CA SER A 720 -51.96 -15.90 -3.02
C SER A 720 -51.45 -14.80 -3.97
N ASP A 721 -50.56 -13.91 -3.53
CA ASP A 721 -50.05 -12.78 -4.31
C ASP A 721 -48.80 -13.13 -5.15
N SER A 722 -48.81 -14.24 -5.89
CA SER A 722 -47.63 -14.74 -6.64
C SER A 722 -46.94 -13.68 -7.50
N ASN A 723 -47.73 -12.86 -8.21
CA ASN A 723 -47.20 -11.80 -9.08
C ASN A 723 -46.45 -10.70 -8.32
N LYS A 724 -46.92 -10.32 -7.12
CA LYS A 724 -46.24 -9.30 -6.29
C LYS A 724 -44.94 -9.83 -5.70
N ILE A 725 -44.93 -11.11 -5.33
CA ILE A 725 -43.74 -11.77 -4.79
C ILE A 725 -42.67 -11.89 -5.87
N GLU A 726 -43.05 -12.26 -7.09
CA GLU A 726 -42.15 -12.25 -8.25
C GLU A 726 -41.59 -10.85 -8.54
N GLU A 727 -42.43 -9.82 -8.53
CA GLU A 727 -42.00 -8.42 -8.68
C GLU A 727 -40.97 -8.02 -7.61
N ILE A 728 -41.25 -8.31 -6.33
CA ILE A 728 -40.35 -8.02 -5.21
C ILE A 728 -39.00 -8.71 -5.40
N ILE A 729 -39.02 -10.00 -5.71
CA ILE A 729 -37.80 -10.79 -5.91
C ILE A 729 -36.99 -10.21 -7.06
N GLN A 730 -37.61 -9.90 -8.21
CA GLN A 730 -36.92 -9.36 -9.37
C GLN A 730 -36.29 -7.99 -9.11
N ILE A 731 -37.01 -7.10 -8.42
CA ILE A 731 -36.47 -5.79 -8.04
C ILE A 731 -35.24 -5.96 -7.13
N LEU A 732 -35.37 -6.75 -6.06
CA LEU A 732 -34.30 -6.90 -5.06
C LEU A 732 -33.11 -7.72 -5.55
N TYR A 733 -33.32 -8.60 -6.53
CA TYR A 733 -32.24 -9.38 -7.17
C TYR A 733 -31.24 -8.50 -7.91
N ARG A 734 -31.62 -7.28 -8.31
CA ARG A 734 -30.69 -6.30 -8.89
C ARG A 734 -29.61 -5.86 -7.90
N GLY A 735 -29.90 -5.91 -6.60
CA GLY A 735 -28.95 -5.61 -5.54
C GLY A 735 -29.46 -4.66 -4.48
N THR A 736 -28.58 -4.31 -3.53
CA THR A 736 -28.90 -3.42 -2.41
C THR A 736 -29.27 -2.01 -2.85
N LEU A 737 -30.01 -1.30 -1.99
CA LEU A 737 -30.49 0.05 -2.25
C LEU A 737 -29.31 1.01 -2.43
N LEU A 738 -29.27 1.69 -3.59
CA LEU A 738 -28.29 2.73 -3.94
C LEU A 738 -26.84 2.25 -3.71
N ARG A 739 -26.52 1.02 -4.12
CA ARG A 739 -25.26 0.31 -3.86
C ARG A 739 -23.99 1.18 -4.03
N ASP A 740 -23.92 1.99 -5.08
CA ASP A 740 -22.73 2.78 -5.42
C ASP A 740 -22.74 4.24 -4.89
N ILE A 741 -23.68 4.59 -4.00
CA ILE A 741 -23.87 5.95 -3.47
C ILE A 741 -23.75 5.91 -1.94
N VAL A 742 -22.74 6.59 -1.39
CA VAL A 742 -22.35 6.49 0.03
C VAL A 742 -22.16 7.84 0.76
N PRO A 743 -23.08 8.82 0.65
CA PRO A 743 -23.09 9.97 1.55
C PRO A 743 -23.65 9.59 2.92
N GLU A 744 -23.09 10.13 4.00
CA GLU A 744 -23.40 9.78 5.40
C GLU A 744 -24.90 9.92 5.75
N TRP A 745 -25.58 10.93 5.19
CA TRP A 745 -27.02 11.14 5.44
C TRP A 745 -27.90 10.01 4.91
N LEU A 746 -27.41 9.22 3.95
CA LEU A 746 -28.15 8.15 3.30
C LEU A 746 -28.12 6.83 4.09
N ASP A 747 -27.15 6.63 4.98
CA ASP A 747 -26.95 5.37 5.70
C ASP A 747 -28.20 4.98 6.50
N SER A 748 -28.78 5.93 7.24
CA SER A 748 -30.03 5.71 7.98
C SER A 748 -31.22 5.26 7.12
N PHE A 749 -31.33 5.73 5.88
CA PHE A 749 -32.37 5.29 4.94
C PHE A 749 -32.10 3.87 4.45
N LYS A 750 -30.84 3.54 4.14
CA LYS A 750 -30.43 2.22 3.68
C LYS A 750 -30.61 1.18 4.78
N ASP A 751 -30.24 1.49 6.02
CA ASP A 751 -30.37 0.58 7.16
C ASP A 751 -31.84 0.29 7.45
N LYS A 752 -32.68 1.33 7.50
CA LYS A 752 -34.13 1.18 7.71
C LYS A 752 -34.78 0.36 6.58
N ALA A 753 -34.45 0.65 5.33
CA ALA A 753 -34.98 -0.08 4.17
C ALA A 753 -34.52 -1.54 4.19
N THR A 754 -33.23 -1.79 4.41
CA THR A 754 -32.63 -3.13 4.48
C THR A 754 -33.27 -3.94 5.60
N GLY A 755 -33.36 -3.39 6.82
CA GLY A 755 -34.00 -4.05 7.95
C GLY A 755 -35.46 -4.41 7.66
N THR A 756 -36.23 -3.48 7.09
CA THR A 756 -37.64 -3.73 6.73
C THR A 756 -37.77 -4.83 5.67
N ILE A 757 -36.93 -4.80 4.63
CA ILE A 757 -36.92 -5.78 3.54
C ILE A 757 -36.54 -7.17 4.08
N VAL A 758 -35.44 -7.27 4.82
CA VAL A 758 -34.94 -8.53 5.40
C VAL A 758 -35.99 -9.14 6.32
N SER A 759 -36.52 -8.39 7.29
CA SER A 759 -37.55 -8.89 8.21
C SER A 759 -38.81 -9.32 7.48
N THR A 760 -39.23 -8.59 6.44
CA THR A 760 -40.40 -8.97 5.63
C THR A 760 -40.15 -10.27 4.85
N LEU A 761 -38.99 -10.41 4.22
CA LEU A 761 -38.63 -11.62 3.46
C LEU A 761 -38.44 -12.84 4.39
N GLU A 762 -37.90 -12.65 5.59
CA GLU A 762 -37.82 -13.67 6.63
C GLU A 762 -39.21 -14.13 7.09
N GLU A 763 -40.11 -13.20 7.37
CA GLU A 763 -41.50 -13.52 7.72
C GLU A 763 -42.16 -14.29 6.56
N MET A 764 -41.98 -13.84 5.32
CA MET A 764 -42.54 -14.49 4.14
C MET A 764 -42.08 -15.94 3.99
N VAL A 765 -40.77 -16.18 4.04
CA VAL A 765 -40.20 -17.52 3.80
C VAL A 765 -40.49 -18.50 4.93
N THR A 766 -40.82 -17.99 6.12
CA THR A 766 -41.11 -18.77 7.33
C THR A 766 -42.61 -19.04 7.50
N LYS A 767 -43.46 -18.04 7.22
CA LYS A 767 -44.91 -18.09 7.50
C LYS A 767 -45.72 -18.68 6.34
N PHE A 768 -45.25 -18.55 5.11
CA PHE A 768 -45.98 -19.00 3.93
C PHE A 768 -45.35 -20.25 3.30
N SER A 769 -46.20 -21.11 2.73
CA SER A 769 -45.76 -22.31 2.02
C SER A 769 -45.55 -21.98 0.54
N PHE A 770 -44.35 -21.50 0.21
CA PHE A 770 -43.92 -21.26 -1.16
C PHE A 770 -43.24 -22.48 -1.78
N GLU A 771 -43.25 -22.58 -3.11
CA GLU A 771 -42.45 -23.54 -3.85
C GLU A 771 -40.95 -23.40 -3.52
N SER A 772 -40.21 -24.52 -3.58
CA SER A 772 -38.77 -24.55 -3.27
C SER A 772 -37.95 -23.56 -4.11
N SER A 773 -38.38 -23.26 -5.33
CA SER A 773 -37.78 -22.26 -6.22
C SER A 773 -37.86 -20.85 -5.62
N ILE A 774 -39.06 -20.42 -5.23
CA ILE A 774 -39.32 -19.10 -4.61
C ILE A 774 -38.61 -18.98 -3.27
N ARG A 775 -38.66 -20.01 -2.41
CA ARG A 775 -37.93 -20.00 -1.12
C ARG A 775 -36.42 -19.85 -1.31
N LEU A 776 -35.86 -20.52 -2.33
CA LEU A 776 -34.45 -20.39 -2.68
C LEU A 776 -34.12 -18.98 -3.23
N ALA A 777 -35.00 -18.39 -4.03
CA ALA A 777 -34.84 -17.02 -4.53
C ALA A 777 -34.88 -16.00 -3.39
N ILE A 778 -35.84 -16.10 -2.47
CA ILE A 778 -35.95 -15.24 -1.28
C ILE A 778 -34.69 -15.34 -0.41
N SER A 779 -34.23 -16.56 -0.08
CA SER A 779 -33.00 -16.73 0.71
C SER A 779 -31.75 -16.19 0.01
N ASN A 780 -31.65 -16.27 -1.31
CA ASN A 780 -30.55 -15.63 -2.05
C ASN A 780 -30.61 -14.10 -1.97
N VAL A 781 -31.81 -13.51 -2.07
CA VAL A 781 -32.00 -12.08 -1.91
C VAL A 781 -31.65 -11.66 -0.48
N ILE A 782 -32.12 -12.37 0.55
CA ILE A 782 -31.78 -12.04 1.94
C ILE A 782 -30.25 -12.05 2.13
N PHE A 783 -29.53 -13.03 1.59
CA PHE A 783 -28.06 -13.06 1.68
C PHE A 783 -27.34 -11.89 1.01
N GLU A 784 -27.92 -11.31 -0.04
CA GLU A 784 -27.36 -10.13 -0.71
C GLU A 784 -27.49 -8.87 0.18
N PHE A 785 -28.53 -8.79 1.00
CA PHE A 785 -28.81 -7.66 1.88
C PHE A 785 -28.23 -7.83 3.29
N ASP A 786 -28.23 -9.05 3.80
CA ASP A 786 -27.70 -9.45 5.09
C ASP A 786 -26.91 -10.77 4.97
N PRO A 787 -25.60 -10.70 4.72
CA PRO A 787 -24.75 -11.88 4.61
C PRO A 787 -24.69 -12.74 5.88
N MET A 788 -25.04 -12.18 7.05
CA MET A 788 -25.06 -12.85 8.36
C MET A 788 -26.46 -13.32 8.77
N ASN A 789 -27.36 -13.44 7.81
CA ASN A 789 -28.71 -13.92 8.08
C ASN A 789 -28.78 -15.44 8.24
N GLU A 790 -29.09 -15.91 9.45
CA GLU A 790 -29.19 -17.34 9.77
C GLU A 790 -30.43 -18.00 9.13
N THR A 791 -31.56 -17.30 9.01
CA THR A 791 -32.78 -17.80 8.37
C THR A 791 -32.51 -18.16 6.91
N ALA A 792 -31.85 -17.26 6.18
CA ALA A 792 -31.44 -17.47 4.80
C ALA A 792 -30.48 -18.66 4.66
N LEU A 793 -29.53 -18.82 5.60
CA LEU A 793 -28.62 -19.95 5.66
C LEU A 793 -29.37 -21.27 5.79
N ARG A 794 -30.28 -21.38 6.76
CA ARG A 794 -31.07 -22.59 7.01
C ARG A 794 -31.94 -22.95 5.81
N VAL A 795 -32.66 -21.98 5.23
CA VAL A 795 -33.51 -22.21 4.05
C VAL A 795 -32.68 -22.64 2.85
N LYS A 796 -31.59 -21.93 2.53
CA LYS A 796 -30.77 -22.24 1.36
C LYS A 796 -30.06 -23.59 1.46
N CYS A 797 -29.43 -23.88 2.61
CA CYS A 797 -28.71 -25.14 2.82
C CYS A 797 -29.64 -26.35 2.86
N SER A 798 -30.83 -26.23 3.47
CA SER A 798 -31.83 -27.30 3.48
C SER A 798 -32.37 -27.59 2.08
N LEU A 799 -32.77 -26.58 1.31
CA LEU A 799 -33.28 -26.74 -0.06
C LEU A 799 -32.23 -27.32 -1.01
N LEU A 800 -30.98 -26.84 -0.95
CA LEU A 800 -29.89 -27.37 -1.77
C LEU A 800 -29.58 -28.83 -1.40
N SER A 801 -29.67 -29.19 -0.12
CA SER A 801 -29.48 -30.57 0.33
C SER A 801 -30.59 -31.50 -0.15
N ILE A 802 -31.86 -31.07 -0.10
CA ILE A 802 -33.01 -31.81 -0.62
C ILE A 802 -32.90 -32.01 -2.14
N GLN A 803 -32.36 -31.02 -2.86
CA GLN A 803 -32.11 -31.10 -4.31
C GLN A 803 -30.88 -31.95 -4.69
N GLY A 804 -30.21 -32.62 -3.73
CA GLY A 804 -29.00 -33.41 -3.96
C GLY A 804 -27.74 -32.58 -4.25
N LYS A 805 -27.80 -31.26 -4.11
CA LYS A 805 -26.69 -30.31 -4.34
C LYS A 805 -25.85 -30.11 -3.06
N HIS A 806 -25.45 -31.21 -2.43
CA HIS A 806 -24.75 -31.19 -1.14
C HIS A 806 -23.43 -30.39 -1.16
N SER A 807 -22.70 -30.40 -2.28
CA SER A 807 -21.46 -29.62 -2.43
C SER A 807 -21.71 -28.12 -2.31
N ILE A 808 -22.76 -27.60 -2.96
CA ILE A 808 -23.12 -26.18 -2.95
C ILE A 808 -23.67 -25.77 -1.58
N ALA A 809 -24.45 -26.65 -0.94
CA ALA A 809 -24.93 -26.43 0.43
C ALA A 809 -23.76 -26.32 1.43
N MET A 810 -22.80 -27.23 1.36
CA MET A 810 -21.61 -27.22 2.23
C MET A 810 -20.73 -26.00 1.98
N GLU A 811 -20.53 -25.61 0.72
CA GLU A 811 -19.80 -24.39 0.37
C GLU A 811 -20.47 -23.14 0.93
N THR A 812 -21.81 -23.04 0.81
CA THR A 812 -22.60 -21.93 1.37
C THR A 812 -22.39 -21.84 2.89
N TYR A 813 -22.46 -22.96 3.60
CA TYR A 813 -22.24 -23.02 5.05
C TYR A 813 -20.81 -22.66 5.47
N GLU A 814 -19.78 -23.19 4.80
CA GLU A 814 -18.38 -22.87 5.13
C GLU A 814 -18.04 -21.40 4.86
N ASN A 815 -18.62 -20.81 3.80
CA ASN A 815 -18.45 -19.38 3.53
C ASN A 815 -19.09 -18.52 4.61
N TYR A 816 -20.30 -18.87 5.06
CA TYR A 816 -20.97 -18.21 6.17
C TYR A 816 -20.13 -18.30 7.45
N ARG A 817 -19.66 -19.50 7.82
CA ARG A 817 -18.83 -19.72 9.02
C ARG A 817 -17.53 -18.91 9.01
N LYS A 818 -16.83 -18.87 7.86
CA LYS A 818 -15.61 -18.05 7.70
C LYS A 818 -15.90 -16.56 7.88
N LEU A 819 -17.00 -16.09 7.31
CA LEU A 819 -17.41 -14.69 7.42
C LEU A 819 -17.85 -14.34 8.85
N TYR A 820 -18.53 -15.26 9.54
CA TYR A 820 -18.90 -15.13 10.95
C TYR A 820 -17.66 -14.98 11.85
N VAL A 821 -16.67 -15.87 11.71
CA VAL A 821 -15.39 -15.75 12.44
C VAL A 821 -14.69 -14.44 12.13
N LYS A 822 -14.70 -14.00 10.86
CA LYS A 822 -14.06 -12.74 10.45
C LYS A 822 -14.72 -11.51 11.09
N LEU A 823 -16.05 -11.49 11.21
CA LEU A 823 -16.78 -10.32 11.71
C LEU A 823 -16.88 -10.28 13.24
N TYR A 824 -17.05 -11.45 13.88
CA TYR A 824 -17.32 -11.54 15.32
C TYR A 824 -16.15 -12.11 16.14
N ASN A 825 -15.09 -12.62 15.48
CA ASN A 825 -13.95 -13.29 16.13
C ASN A 825 -14.35 -14.47 17.05
N GLU A 826 -15.46 -15.14 16.71
CA GLU A 826 -16.02 -16.29 17.42
C GLU A 826 -16.37 -17.40 16.43
N GLU A 827 -16.32 -18.66 16.87
CA GLU A 827 -16.76 -19.77 16.04
C GLU A 827 -18.29 -19.83 15.96
N TYR A 828 -18.82 -20.10 14.76
CA TYR A 828 -20.25 -20.30 14.58
C TYR A 828 -20.71 -21.60 15.24
N GLN A 829 -21.65 -21.49 16.19
CA GLN A 829 -22.03 -22.56 17.12
C GLN A 829 -22.81 -23.73 16.49
N PHE A 830 -23.50 -23.52 15.37
CA PHE A 830 -24.33 -24.56 14.73
C PHE A 830 -23.54 -25.30 13.66
N SER A 831 -23.56 -26.63 13.69
CA SER A 831 -22.94 -27.48 12.68
C SER A 831 -23.74 -27.48 11.37
N PHE A 832 -23.13 -27.91 10.26
CA PHE A 832 -23.86 -28.08 8.99
C PHE A 832 -25.09 -28.99 9.13
N LYS A 833 -25.01 -30.02 9.99
CA LYS A 833 -26.13 -30.92 10.25
C LYS A 833 -27.28 -30.19 10.93
N ASP A 834 -26.98 -29.34 11.92
CA ASP A 834 -27.97 -28.56 12.67
C ASP A 834 -28.70 -27.56 11.75
N ILE A 835 -27.97 -26.96 10.81
CA ILE A 835 -28.51 -26.03 9.80
C ILE A 835 -29.46 -26.73 8.82
N VAL A 836 -29.20 -27.99 8.48
CA VAL A 836 -30.01 -28.75 7.50
C VAL A 836 -31.17 -29.50 8.17
N SER A 837 -31.07 -29.85 9.46
CA SER A 837 -32.06 -30.70 10.15
C SER A 837 -33.35 -29.99 10.57
N GLU A 838 -33.35 -28.66 10.73
CA GLU A 838 -34.47 -27.92 11.33
C GLU A 838 -35.69 -27.66 10.42
N ASN A 839 -35.64 -28.04 9.13
CA ASN A 839 -36.78 -27.94 8.21
C ASN A 839 -37.37 -29.31 7.81
N THR A 840 -37.05 -30.38 8.55
CA THR A 840 -37.56 -31.73 8.25
C THR A 840 -38.97 -31.99 8.79
N THR A 841 -39.64 -30.99 9.34
CA THR A 841 -41.05 -31.06 9.77
C THR A 841 -41.80 -29.84 9.28
N ILE A 842 -42.49 -30.01 8.15
CA ILE A 842 -43.81 -29.41 7.89
C ILE A 842 -44.75 -30.57 7.67
#